data_AF-F9GQ96-F1
#
_entry.id   AF-F9GQ96-F1
#
_cell.length_a   1.000
_cell.length_b   1.000
_cell.length_c   1.000
_cell.angle_alpha   90.00
_cell.angle_beta   90.00
_cell.angle_gamma   90.00
#
_symmetry.space_group_name_H-M   'P 1'
#
loop_
_entity.id
_entity.type
_entity.pdbx_description
1 polymer ?
#
loop_
_entity_poly.entity_id
_entity_poly.type
_entity_poly.pdbx_seq_one_letter_code
_entity_poly.pdbx_strand_id
1 'polypeptide(L)'
;MAKISFNVDAYTARLIGRENVSKLNGAIIELVKNTYDADATICVLYYEKTTNSLYITDNGCGMTKDVIIKHWMTIGRSTKKKQFISKSGRVQTGAKGIGRFALDRISDTCEMFTVSAEGKLIWKVDWEDFSKSDNITDVTADLYEPTLSIDGFLDEVINYEVKNIILNNLKNTGTIFRLTSLRDSWNDNVIKKIKDDLITLIPYEMKNEFQVYFFDEKSSAEDAEVLNITNAFSYDYKIRFNVLSDGDTHIEIHRNEFDFGDRFDEIITQAEFTSEDEQYFKGKCICIETNFAQMLPKRGEQLKNTIGEFSGVLYFEKVTYSKTDAERYFYKTSNNRNIKSDIFGGIKIYRDGFRVRPYGEPKTSDYDWLLIAGRKNKSPAAPSHQTGAWRVNTDQIIGSIFISRMNITLPDQSNREGIVETKEFILLKEFLINVIQEFEKDRQYVFRKLDARYDKIMEAARIQDEINKKAEEAKAAREEKKFLSDSKDFNQELQLSKISINPEEAKIVLDHKDTVIRNLEDENRLLRTLATTGIVTNTYVHEIKDITHKLSRKIVMAKEALELDSDLQAGLKYVTEANVMRESLNSWFKVTIGSVTRDKRTMKKTDLNLLISQTVKLWKETLKNVSIDLEFQGSEIQLKCFPYDIESIFSNLIANSVSSFESYFSDNKSIKIVVSDLEKEIIIKYSDSGRGLSLAYKNNPRKILEPMESDRRNEMGETIGTGMGMWIINRTVADYNGSIDLSDNSKYTSGFYATIKLIKK
;
A
#
# COMPACT_ATOMS: atom_id res chain seq x y z
N MET A 1 -18.02 9.71 52.90
CA MET A 1 -17.67 9.11 51.60
C MET A 1 -17.23 7.68 51.86
N ALA A 2 -17.66 6.72 51.03
CA ALA A 2 -17.20 5.34 51.19
C ALA A 2 -15.92 5.15 50.38
N LYS A 3 -14.87 4.63 51.03
CA LYS A 3 -13.58 4.31 50.40
C LYS A 3 -13.61 2.87 49.87
N ILE A 4 -13.24 2.68 48.60
CA ILE A 4 -13.26 1.38 47.92
C ILE A 4 -11.85 1.03 47.44
N SER A 5 -11.31 -0.10 47.89
CA SER A 5 -10.00 -0.62 47.49
C SER A 5 -10.02 -1.31 46.11
N PHE A 6 -8.87 -1.31 45.42
CA PHE A 6 -8.65 -2.13 44.22
C PHE A 6 -8.31 -3.59 44.59
N ASN A 7 -8.76 -4.55 43.79
CA ASN A 7 -8.47 -5.98 43.96
C ASN A 7 -7.54 -6.48 42.82
N VAL A 8 -6.24 -6.81 43.10
CA VAL A 8 -5.22 -7.62 42.35
C VAL A 8 -3.77 -7.14 42.67
N ASP A 9 -2.71 -7.93 42.39
CA ASP A 9 -1.28 -7.62 42.56
C ASP A 9 -0.77 -6.38 41.76
N ALA A 10 -0.06 -5.48 42.46
CA ALA A 10 0.23 -4.08 42.08
C ALA A 10 1.30 -3.93 41.00
N TYR A 11 2.39 -4.70 41.11
CA TYR A 11 3.51 -4.63 40.19
C TYR A 11 3.07 -5.09 38.80
N THR A 12 2.30 -6.17 38.74
CA THR A 12 1.75 -6.76 37.53
C THR A 12 0.74 -5.83 36.84
N ALA A 13 -0.17 -5.19 37.58
CA ALA A 13 -1.14 -4.24 37.01
C ALA A 13 -0.50 -2.95 36.48
N ARG A 14 0.50 -2.41 37.19
CA ARG A 14 1.22 -1.19 36.78
C ARG A 14 2.11 -1.44 35.56
N LEU A 15 2.78 -2.60 35.50
CA LEU A 15 3.50 -3.04 34.30
C LEU A 15 2.54 -3.20 33.12
N ILE A 16 1.41 -3.90 33.31
CA ILE A 16 0.41 -4.13 32.25
C ILE A 16 -0.19 -2.82 31.74
N GLY A 17 -0.51 -1.85 32.61
CA GLY A 17 -1.04 -0.55 32.19
C GLY A 17 -0.01 0.30 31.43
N ARG A 18 1.21 0.43 31.98
CA ARG A 18 2.29 1.25 31.39
C ARG A 18 2.91 0.64 30.13
N GLU A 19 3.02 -0.69 30.05
CA GLU A 19 3.54 -1.37 28.86
C GLU A 19 2.49 -1.46 27.75
N ASN A 20 1.19 -1.60 28.06
CA ASN A 20 0.15 -1.68 27.02
C ASN A 20 -0.36 -0.31 26.51
N VAL A 21 -0.28 0.77 27.30
CA VAL A 21 -0.73 2.12 26.91
C VAL A 21 0.38 3.15 27.22
N SER A 22 1.49 3.04 26.50
CA SER A 22 2.68 3.86 26.76
C SER A 22 2.55 5.33 26.30
N LYS A 23 1.68 5.61 25.32
CA LYS A 23 1.53 6.93 24.67
C LYS A 23 0.19 7.59 24.99
N LEU A 24 0.20 8.91 25.19
CA LEU A 24 -0.99 9.74 25.44
C LEU A 24 -2.12 9.49 24.42
N ASN A 25 -1.80 9.48 23.12
CA ASN A 25 -2.80 9.26 22.06
C ASN A 25 -3.49 7.90 22.19
N GLY A 26 -2.75 6.85 22.56
CA GLY A 26 -3.31 5.53 22.78
C GLY A 26 -4.29 5.50 23.96
N ALA A 27 -3.98 6.25 25.03
CA ALA A 27 -4.86 6.40 26.18
C ALA A 27 -6.18 7.09 25.80
N ILE A 28 -6.11 8.18 25.05
CA ILE A 28 -7.29 8.89 24.55
C ILE A 28 -8.16 7.99 23.66
N ILE A 29 -7.56 7.28 22.71
CA ILE A 29 -8.27 6.34 21.84
C ILE A 29 -8.99 5.25 22.64
N GLU A 30 -8.34 4.69 23.65
CA GLU A 30 -8.95 3.65 24.49
C GLU A 30 -10.15 4.19 25.28
N LEU A 31 -10.09 5.44 25.74
CA LEU A 31 -11.22 6.08 26.42
C LEU A 31 -12.39 6.35 25.45
N VAL A 32 -12.11 6.82 24.24
CA VAL A 32 -13.15 7.00 23.19
C VAL A 32 -13.78 5.66 22.78
N LYS A 33 -13.00 4.57 22.76
CA LYS A 33 -13.57 3.22 22.57
C LYS A 33 -14.51 2.82 23.70
N ASN A 34 -14.16 3.16 24.94
CA ASN A 34 -15.00 2.85 26.09
C ASN A 34 -16.33 3.59 26.07
N THR A 35 -16.38 4.83 25.55
CA THR A 35 -17.64 5.58 25.40
C THR A 35 -18.53 4.94 24.33
N TYR A 36 -17.96 4.51 23.19
CA TYR A 36 -18.72 3.75 22.18
C TYR A 36 -19.28 2.43 22.72
N ASP A 37 -18.46 1.68 23.47
CA ASP A 37 -18.86 0.43 24.12
C ASP A 37 -19.96 0.67 25.18
N ALA A 38 -20.11 1.89 25.69
CA ALA A 38 -21.16 2.30 26.62
C ALA A 38 -22.48 2.69 25.92
N ASP A 39 -22.61 2.40 24.62
CA ASP A 39 -23.75 2.78 23.78
C ASP A 39 -23.91 4.30 23.59
N ALA A 40 -22.84 5.09 23.78
CA ALA A 40 -22.90 6.52 23.54
C ALA A 40 -23.07 6.84 22.05
N THR A 41 -23.92 7.80 21.70
CA THR A 41 -24.00 8.38 20.35
C THR A 41 -23.08 9.59 20.21
N ILE A 42 -22.68 10.20 21.33
CA ILE A 42 -21.81 11.37 21.37
C ILE A 42 -20.70 11.16 22.39
N CYS A 43 -19.47 11.47 21.99
CA CYS A 43 -18.30 11.59 22.87
C CYS A 43 -17.70 12.98 22.74
N VAL A 44 -17.52 13.68 23.85
CA VAL A 44 -16.94 15.03 23.89
C VAL A 44 -15.63 14.99 24.67
N LEU A 45 -14.54 15.39 24.02
CA LEU A 45 -13.27 15.69 24.65
C LEU A 45 -13.11 17.20 24.71
N TYR A 46 -12.75 17.74 25.86
CA TYR A 46 -12.51 19.16 26.04
C TYR A 46 -11.24 19.40 26.85
N TYR A 47 -10.24 20.01 26.22
CA TYR A 47 -9.03 20.44 26.90
C TYR A 47 -9.11 21.93 27.25
N GLU A 48 -9.02 22.23 28.54
CA GLU A 48 -9.01 23.57 29.09
C GLU A 48 -7.59 23.94 29.53
N LYS A 49 -6.97 24.87 28.80
CA LYS A 49 -5.59 25.30 29.02
C LYS A 49 -5.42 26.09 30.33
N THR A 50 -6.44 26.83 30.72
CA THR A 50 -6.45 27.76 31.87
C THR A 50 -6.36 27.00 33.19
N THR A 51 -7.13 25.92 33.32
CA THR A 51 -7.11 25.05 34.51
C THR A 51 -6.19 23.83 34.32
N ASN A 52 -5.63 23.65 33.13
CA ASN A 52 -4.88 22.45 32.73
C ASN A 52 -5.67 21.16 33.03
N SER A 53 -6.92 21.13 32.55
CA SER A 53 -7.87 20.05 32.78
C SER A 53 -8.34 19.43 31.46
N LEU A 54 -8.60 18.13 31.48
CA LEU A 54 -9.22 17.41 30.37
C LEU A 54 -10.56 16.83 30.82
N TYR A 55 -11.61 17.14 30.08
CA TYR A 55 -12.92 16.55 30.26
C TYR A 55 -13.19 15.53 29.16
N ILE A 56 -13.70 14.35 29.53
CA ILE A 56 -14.14 13.32 28.58
C ILE A 56 -15.56 12.94 28.96
N THR A 57 -16.50 13.16 28.06
CA THR A 57 -17.92 13.03 28.33
C THR A 57 -18.58 12.13 27.31
N ASP A 58 -19.53 11.32 27.75
CA ASP A 58 -20.38 10.48 26.91
C ASP A 58 -21.84 10.48 27.37
N ASN A 59 -22.75 10.27 26.43
CA ASN A 59 -24.19 10.13 26.68
C ASN A 59 -24.65 8.65 26.70
N GLY A 60 -23.75 7.73 27.03
CA GLY A 60 -24.02 6.31 27.09
C GLY A 60 -24.88 5.91 28.28
N CYS A 61 -24.84 4.64 28.65
CA CYS A 61 -25.70 4.07 29.70
C CYS A 61 -25.34 4.48 31.15
N GLY A 62 -24.15 5.07 31.35
CA GLY A 62 -23.60 5.34 32.67
C GLY A 62 -23.28 4.06 33.48
N MET A 63 -22.81 4.24 34.71
CA MET A 63 -22.41 3.15 35.59
C MET A 63 -23.19 3.15 36.90
N THR A 64 -23.68 1.98 37.29
CA THR A 64 -24.30 1.78 38.61
C THR A 64 -23.23 1.52 39.67
N LYS A 65 -23.59 1.63 40.95
CA LYS A 65 -22.68 1.37 42.08
C LYS A 65 -22.06 -0.03 41.99
N ASP A 66 -22.88 -1.01 41.62
CA ASP A 66 -22.47 -2.39 41.44
C ASP A 66 -21.48 -2.56 40.29
N VAL A 67 -21.70 -1.88 39.16
CA VAL A 67 -20.76 -1.87 38.03
C VAL A 67 -19.43 -1.27 38.45
N ILE A 68 -19.45 -0.16 39.21
CA ILE A 68 -18.22 0.49 39.68
C ILE A 68 -17.43 -0.47 40.58
N ILE A 69 -18.07 -1.04 41.61
CA ILE A 69 -17.36 -1.90 42.58
C ILE A 69 -16.88 -3.20 41.94
N LYS A 70 -17.77 -3.93 41.25
CA LYS A 70 -17.49 -5.30 40.79
C LYS A 70 -16.69 -5.36 39.48
N HIS A 71 -16.75 -4.32 38.66
CA HIS A 71 -16.15 -4.29 37.33
C HIS A 71 -15.17 -3.15 37.13
N TRP A 72 -15.53 -1.90 37.46
CA TRP A 72 -14.64 -0.74 37.29
C TRP A 72 -13.44 -0.74 38.24
N MET A 73 -13.61 -1.18 39.49
CA MET A 73 -12.52 -1.24 40.47
C MET A 73 -11.75 -2.57 40.46
N THR A 74 -12.21 -3.58 39.70
CA THR A 74 -11.64 -4.95 39.71
C THR A 74 -10.90 -5.27 38.41
N ILE A 75 -9.57 -5.42 38.47
CA ILE A 75 -8.69 -5.58 37.30
C ILE A 75 -8.92 -6.93 36.60
N GLY A 76 -8.91 -6.96 35.26
CA GLY A 76 -9.02 -8.20 34.50
C GLY A 76 -10.45 -8.76 34.35
N ARG A 77 -11.44 -8.16 35.04
CA ARG A 77 -12.83 -8.61 35.05
C ARG A 77 -13.71 -7.74 34.13
N SER A 78 -13.79 -8.13 32.86
CA SER A 78 -14.74 -7.53 31.91
C SER A 78 -16.02 -8.37 31.80
N THR A 79 -17.18 -7.73 31.89
CA THR A 79 -18.48 -8.32 31.53
C THR A 79 -18.53 -8.70 30.04
N LYS A 80 -17.76 -7.99 29.21
CA LYS A 80 -17.73 -8.07 27.74
C LYS A 80 -17.05 -9.33 27.18
N LYS A 81 -16.61 -10.25 28.05
CA LYS A 81 -16.04 -11.55 27.66
C LYS A 81 -17.11 -12.59 27.32
N LYS A 82 -18.27 -12.54 27.99
CA LYS A 82 -19.39 -13.48 27.80
C LYS A 82 -20.56 -12.88 27.03
N GLN A 83 -20.86 -11.61 27.27
CA GLN A 83 -21.91 -10.86 26.57
C GLN A 83 -21.25 -9.63 25.95
N PHE A 84 -21.02 -9.68 24.65
CA PHE A 84 -20.30 -8.64 23.91
C PHE A 84 -21.18 -7.83 22.98
N ILE A 85 -22.47 -8.16 22.86
CA ILE A 85 -23.45 -7.35 22.17
C ILE A 85 -24.13 -6.46 23.20
N SER A 86 -24.12 -5.15 22.98
CA SER A 86 -24.73 -4.16 23.85
C SER A 86 -26.26 -4.15 23.70
N LYS A 87 -26.95 -3.31 24.48
CA LYS A 87 -28.42 -3.22 24.40
C LYS A 87 -28.88 -2.63 23.06
N SER A 88 -28.06 -1.78 22.45
CA SER A 88 -28.32 -1.18 21.15
C SER A 88 -27.95 -2.10 19.96
N GLY A 89 -27.36 -3.26 20.23
CA GLY A 89 -26.88 -4.19 19.19
C GLY A 89 -25.42 -3.98 18.77
N ARG A 90 -24.69 -3.04 19.41
CA ARG A 90 -23.27 -2.82 19.11
C ARG A 90 -22.39 -3.96 19.62
N VAL A 91 -21.38 -4.29 18.83
CA VAL A 91 -20.35 -5.24 19.22
C VAL A 91 -19.29 -4.51 20.05
N GLN A 92 -19.24 -4.81 21.35
CA GLN A 92 -18.31 -4.20 22.30
C GLN A 92 -16.91 -4.78 22.12
N THR A 93 -15.91 -3.91 22.13
CA THR A 93 -14.50 -4.26 21.83
C THR A 93 -13.66 -4.55 23.09
N GLY A 94 -14.03 -4.01 24.25
CA GLY A 94 -13.24 -4.07 25.50
C GLY A 94 -13.31 -5.39 26.29
N ALA A 95 -12.60 -6.46 25.89
CA ALA A 95 -12.71 -7.77 26.57
C ALA A 95 -11.82 -7.99 27.83
N LYS A 96 -10.82 -7.14 28.09
CA LYS A 96 -9.78 -7.42 29.11
C LYS A 96 -9.89 -6.63 30.42
N GLY A 97 -10.66 -5.54 30.47
CA GLY A 97 -10.88 -4.76 31.71
C GLY A 97 -9.66 -3.94 32.18
N ILE A 98 -8.79 -3.53 31.25
CA ILE A 98 -7.57 -2.73 31.51
C ILE A 98 -7.65 -1.30 30.95
N GLY A 99 -8.60 -0.99 30.07
CA GLY A 99 -8.65 0.28 29.34
C GLY A 99 -8.81 1.53 30.22
N ARG A 100 -9.33 1.39 31.45
CA ARG A 100 -9.45 2.49 32.43
C ARG A 100 -8.12 2.99 32.99
N PHE A 101 -7.03 2.22 32.88
CA PHE A 101 -5.68 2.70 33.23
C PHE A 101 -5.16 3.76 32.24
N ALA A 102 -5.87 3.98 31.14
CA ALA A 102 -5.69 5.17 30.31
C ALA A 102 -5.84 6.47 31.12
N LEU A 103 -6.71 6.49 32.15
CA LEU A 103 -6.92 7.65 33.02
C LEU A 103 -5.64 7.99 33.81
N ASP A 104 -5.00 6.98 34.43
CA ASP A 104 -3.71 7.14 35.13
C ASP A 104 -2.59 7.60 34.17
N ARG A 105 -2.58 7.15 32.91
CA ARG A 105 -1.58 7.64 31.95
C ARG A 105 -1.72 9.14 31.69
N ILE A 106 -2.95 9.68 31.71
CA ILE A 106 -3.25 11.06 31.32
C ILE A 106 -3.05 12.04 32.48
N SER A 107 -3.54 11.72 33.68
CA SER A 107 -3.57 12.66 34.81
C SER A 107 -3.29 12.02 36.16
N ASP A 108 -2.87 12.84 37.12
CA ASP A 108 -2.67 12.39 38.50
C ASP A 108 -3.99 12.26 39.27
N THR A 109 -4.97 13.10 38.98
CA THR A 109 -6.27 13.06 39.67
C THR A 109 -7.41 12.90 38.66
N CYS A 110 -8.39 12.08 39.03
CA CYS A 110 -9.54 11.80 38.18
C CYS A 110 -10.83 11.79 39.01
N GLU A 111 -11.82 12.54 38.54
CA GLU A 111 -13.18 12.51 39.05
C GLU A 111 -14.12 12.06 37.93
N MET A 112 -15.03 11.14 38.25
CA MET A 112 -16.03 10.62 37.34
C MET A 112 -17.41 10.93 37.91
N PHE A 113 -18.20 11.70 37.18
CA PHE A 113 -19.63 11.89 37.42
C PHE A 113 -20.39 10.99 36.46
N THR A 114 -21.18 10.04 36.96
CA THR A 114 -21.96 9.13 36.11
C THR A 114 -23.43 9.14 36.49
N VAL A 115 -24.28 9.11 35.47
CA VAL A 115 -25.74 9.02 35.59
C VAL A 115 -26.18 7.74 34.91
N SER A 116 -26.82 6.86 35.69
CA SER A 116 -27.39 5.61 35.21
C SER A 116 -28.88 5.56 35.53
N ALA A 117 -29.57 4.52 35.07
CA ALA A 117 -30.97 4.28 35.42
C ALA A 117 -31.23 4.15 36.94
N GLU A 118 -30.19 3.83 37.73
CA GLU A 118 -30.30 3.67 39.19
C GLU A 118 -29.99 4.95 39.98
N GLY A 119 -29.45 5.99 39.33
CA GLY A 119 -29.12 7.25 39.98
C GLY A 119 -27.77 7.85 39.56
N LYS A 120 -27.32 8.83 40.34
CA LYS A 120 -26.11 9.61 40.10
C LYS A 120 -25.01 9.22 41.09
N LEU A 121 -23.78 9.09 40.62
CA LEU A 121 -22.64 8.76 41.46
C LEU A 121 -21.43 9.61 41.07
N ILE A 122 -20.65 10.03 42.06
CA ILE A 122 -19.30 10.54 41.88
C ILE A 122 -18.31 9.51 42.40
N TRP A 123 -17.33 9.19 41.55
CA TRP A 123 -16.16 8.42 41.87
C TRP A 123 -14.92 9.30 41.74
N LYS A 124 -14.07 9.34 42.76
CA LYS A 124 -12.85 10.15 42.78
C LYS A 124 -11.65 9.32 43.18
N VAL A 125 -10.55 9.46 42.43
CA VAL A 125 -9.28 8.80 42.72
C VAL A 125 -8.11 9.77 42.55
N ASP A 126 -7.12 9.61 43.41
CA ASP A 126 -5.78 10.20 43.27
C ASP A 126 -4.80 9.08 42.91
N TRP A 127 -4.25 9.15 41.70
CA TRP A 127 -3.30 8.16 41.20
C TRP A 127 -1.91 8.32 41.82
N GLU A 128 -1.59 9.44 42.47
CA GLU A 128 -0.32 9.57 43.20
C GLU A 128 -0.23 8.60 44.38
N ASP A 129 -1.35 8.16 44.94
CA ASP A 129 -1.37 7.20 46.06
C ASP A 129 -0.72 5.86 45.67
N PHE A 130 -0.68 5.51 44.38
CA PHE A 130 0.04 4.35 43.86
C PHE A 130 1.57 4.49 43.90
N SER A 131 2.10 5.70 44.10
CA SER A 131 3.54 5.95 44.26
C SER A 131 3.98 5.93 45.73
N LYS A 132 3.04 6.11 46.66
CA LYS A 132 3.29 6.27 48.10
C LYS A 132 2.98 4.99 48.91
N SER A 133 2.27 4.03 48.33
CA SER A 133 1.82 2.80 49.00
C SER A 133 2.59 1.55 48.53
N ASP A 134 2.90 0.66 49.49
CA ASP A 134 3.54 -0.63 49.21
C ASP A 134 2.56 -1.68 48.64
N ASN A 135 1.25 -1.57 48.94
CA ASN A 135 0.19 -2.45 48.45
C ASN A 135 -0.97 -1.68 47.80
N ILE A 136 -1.42 -2.14 46.63
CA ILE A 136 -2.52 -1.54 45.86
C ILE A 136 -3.92 -1.68 46.49
N THR A 137 -4.09 -2.56 47.49
CA THR A 137 -5.31 -2.61 48.32
C THR A 137 -5.47 -1.36 49.19
N ASP A 138 -4.36 -0.64 49.43
CA ASP A 138 -4.34 0.56 50.26
C ASP A 138 -4.70 1.82 49.43
N VAL A 139 -4.67 1.72 48.10
CA VAL A 139 -5.20 2.78 47.24
C VAL A 139 -6.72 2.64 47.15
N THR A 140 -7.40 3.70 47.59
CA THR A 140 -8.86 3.74 47.64
C THR A 140 -9.41 4.85 46.76
N ALA A 141 -10.55 4.62 46.15
CA ALA A 141 -11.34 5.68 45.54
C ALA A 141 -12.54 6.05 46.42
N ASP A 142 -12.90 7.32 46.44
CA ASP A 142 -14.12 7.80 47.08
C ASP A 142 -15.30 7.55 46.14
N LEU A 143 -16.38 6.97 46.67
CA LEU A 143 -17.66 6.79 45.96
C LEU A 143 -18.82 7.31 46.81
N TYR A 144 -19.61 8.22 46.23
CA TYR A 144 -20.75 8.83 46.90
C TYR A 144 -21.80 9.36 45.91
N GLU A 145 -23.01 9.60 46.40
CA GLU A 145 -24.06 10.27 45.64
C GLU A 145 -23.85 11.79 45.70
N PRO A 146 -23.83 12.48 44.54
CA PRO A 146 -23.62 13.92 44.50
C PRO A 146 -24.85 14.69 44.97
N THR A 147 -24.62 15.78 45.71
CA THR A 147 -25.63 16.83 45.95
C THR A 147 -25.72 17.83 44.80
N LEU A 148 -24.67 17.92 43.99
CA LEU A 148 -24.54 18.83 42.87
C LEU A 148 -25.19 18.30 41.57
N SER A 149 -25.70 19.21 40.76
CA SER A 149 -26.22 18.92 39.42
C SER A 149 -25.06 18.73 38.42
N ILE A 150 -25.37 18.23 37.21
CA ILE A 150 -24.39 18.17 36.12
C ILE A 150 -23.85 19.57 35.79
N ASP A 151 -24.73 20.56 35.78
CA ASP A 151 -24.37 21.97 35.55
C ASP A 151 -23.35 22.45 36.60
N GLY A 152 -23.62 22.20 37.89
CA GLY A 152 -22.69 22.53 38.97
C GLY A 152 -21.36 21.78 38.90
N PHE A 153 -21.34 20.55 38.35
CA PHE A 153 -20.07 19.83 38.11
C PHE A 153 -19.23 20.48 37.00
N LEU A 154 -19.87 21.19 36.07
CA LEU A 154 -19.25 21.85 34.94
C LEU A 154 -19.02 23.35 35.19
N ASP A 155 -19.29 23.88 36.39
CA ASP A 155 -19.22 25.32 36.68
C ASP A 155 -17.89 25.95 36.22
N GLU A 156 -16.78 25.24 36.42
CA GLU A 156 -15.41 25.64 36.06
C GLU A 156 -15.15 25.67 34.55
N VAL A 157 -15.96 25.01 33.72
CA VAL A 157 -15.78 24.96 32.26
C VAL A 157 -16.03 26.34 31.64
N ILE A 158 -15.01 26.87 30.97
CA ILE A 158 -15.03 28.21 30.37
C ILE A 158 -15.83 28.24 29.06
N ASN A 159 -15.70 27.20 28.23
CA ASN A 159 -16.36 27.16 26.92
C ASN A 159 -17.87 26.84 27.08
N TYR A 160 -18.72 27.85 26.80
CA TYR A 160 -20.18 27.73 26.91
C TYR A 160 -20.78 26.72 25.91
N GLU A 161 -20.18 26.54 24.73
CA GLU A 161 -20.66 25.55 23.75
C GLU A 161 -20.46 24.12 24.24
N VAL A 162 -19.35 23.85 24.93
CA VAL A 162 -19.10 22.58 25.60
C VAL A 162 -20.17 22.29 26.65
N LYS A 163 -20.46 23.28 27.51
CA LYS A 163 -21.55 23.17 28.51
C LYS A 163 -22.88 22.84 27.85
N ASN A 164 -23.26 23.56 26.80
CA ASN A 164 -24.51 23.35 26.09
C ASN A 164 -24.62 21.94 25.49
N ILE A 165 -23.57 21.47 24.80
CA ILE A 165 -23.58 20.13 24.20
C ILE A 165 -23.69 19.06 25.27
N ILE A 166 -22.94 19.18 26.35
CA ILE A 166 -22.97 18.21 27.45
C ILE A 166 -24.36 18.18 28.10
N LEU A 167 -24.91 19.33 28.48
CA LEU A 167 -26.22 19.41 29.16
C LEU A 167 -27.39 18.96 28.26
N ASN A 168 -27.32 19.24 26.96
CA ASN A 168 -28.36 18.82 26.02
C ASN A 168 -28.34 17.31 25.75
N ASN A 169 -27.18 16.64 25.88
CA ASN A 169 -27.02 15.23 25.56
C ASN A 169 -27.01 14.30 26.79
N LEU A 170 -26.59 14.77 27.98
CA LEU A 170 -26.64 14.02 29.24
C LEU A 170 -27.94 14.25 30.03
N LYS A 171 -29.10 14.06 29.39
CA LYS A 171 -30.39 14.29 30.06
C LYS A 171 -30.74 13.20 31.09
N ASN A 172 -30.50 11.93 30.76
CA ASN A 172 -30.96 10.79 31.57
C ASN A 172 -29.84 9.81 31.94
N THR A 173 -28.85 9.62 31.07
CA THR A 173 -27.71 8.71 31.29
C THR A 173 -26.44 9.29 30.66
N GLY A 174 -25.28 8.87 31.17
CA GLY A 174 -23.99 9.24 30.62
C GLY A 174 -22.91 9.32 31.69
N THR A 175 -21.68 9.62 31.28
CA THR A 175 -20.53 9.77 32.18
C THR A 175 -19.68 10.96 31.78
N ILE A 176 -19.15 11.67 32.78
CA ILE A 176 -18.21 12.78 32.63
C ILE A 176 -16.98 12.44 33.47
N PHE A 177 -15.81 12.36 32.83
CA PHE A 177 -14.52 12.34 33.50
C PHE A 177 -13.94 13.75 33.50
N ARG A 178 -13.53 14.23 34.67
CA ARG A 178 -12.71 15.42 34.88
C ARG A 178 -11.32 14.95 35.31
N LEU A 179 -10.33 15.23 34.47
CA LEU A 179 -8.92 14.86 34.67
C LEU A 179 -8.12 16.13 34.95
N THR A 180 -7.53 16.22 36.13
CA THR A 180 -6.76 17.37 36.61
C THR A 180 -5.32 16.97 36.89
N SER A 181 -4.40 17.93 36.82
CA SER A 181 -2.95 17.66 36.88
C SER A 181 -2.52 16.71 35.76
N LEU A 182 -2.64 17.17 34.51
CA LEU A 182 -2.25 16.39 33.33
C LEU A 182 -0.72 16.17 33.32
N ARG A 183 -0.31 14.94 33.02
CA ARG A 183 1.11 14.51 33.08
C ARG A 183 1.93 14.93 31.85
N ASP A 184 1.29 15.12 30.70
CA ASP A 184 1.92 15.53 29.45
C ASP A 184 1.64 17.01 29.16
N SER A 185 2.53 17.67 28.41
CA SER A 185 2.29 19.03 27.91
C SER A 185 1.41 19.02 26.66
N TRP A 186 0.19 19.56 26.76
CA TRP A 186 -0.78 19.67 25.68
C TRP A 186 -0.51 20.92 24.82
N ASN A 187 0.53 20.84 23.99
CA ASN A 187 0.81 21.84 22.98
C ASN A 187 0.01 21.60 21.69
N ASP A 188 -0.02 22.59 20.80
CA ASP A 188 -0.82 22.55 19.56
C ASP A 188 -0.45 21.36 18.65
N ASN A 189 0.81 20.93 18.64
CA ASN A 189 1.25 19.77 17.86
C ASN A 189 0.69 18.45 18.43
N VAL A 190 0.66 18.30 19.75
CA VAL A 190 0.05 17.14 20.42
C VAL A 190 -1.45 17.11 20.17
N ILE A 191 -2.13 18.26 20.34
CA ILE A 191 -3.56 18.38 20.08
C ILE A 191 -3.89 18.03 18.64
N LYS A 192 -3.14 18.60 17.67
CA LYS A 192 -3.32 18.29 16.25
C LYS A 192 -3.16 16.79 15.98
N LYS A 193 -2.13 16.17 16.55
CA LYS A 193 -1.89 14.73 16.37
C LYS A 193 -3.02 13.88 16.97
N ILE A 194 -3.56 14.26 18.14
CA ILE A 194 -4.72 13.57 18.73
C ILE A 194 -5.95 13.74 17.83
N LYS A 195 -6.21 14.95 17.32
CA LYS A 195 -7.29 15.19 16.36
C LYS A 195 -7.12 14.31 15.11
N ASP A 196 -5.94 14.28 14.49
CA ASP A 196 -5.65 13.45 13.31
C ASP A 196 -5.87 11.95 13.58
N ASP A 197 -5.42 11.47 14.76
CA ASP A 197 -5.64 10.08 15.17
C ASP A 197 -7.12 9.76 15.39
N LEU A 198 -7.89 10.68 15.99
CA LEU A 198 -9.34 10.54 16.20
C LEU A 198 -10.12 10.57 14.88
N ILE A 199 -9.70 11.39 13.90
CA ILE A 199 -10.31 11.46 12.56
C ILE A 199 -10.27 10.09 11.89
N THR A 200 -9.16 9.36 12.02
CA THR A 200 -9.01 8.04 11.39
C THR A 200 -9.57 6.89 12.24
N LEU A 201 -9.90 7.14 13.51
CA LEU A 201 -10.28 6.11 14.47
C LEU A 201 -11.57 5.38 14.08
N ILE A 202 -12.56 6.15 13.65
CA ILE A 202 -13.91 5.70 13.30
C ILE A 202 -14.09 5.86 11.79
N PRO A 203 -14.73 4.90 11.11
CA PRO A 203 -15.01 5.03 9.69
C PRO A 203 -16.03 6.15 9.43
N TYR A 204 -15.89 6.86 8.32
CA TYR A 204 -16.80 7.94 7.96
C TYR A 204 -18.26 7.47 7.83
N GLU A 205 -18.46 6.24 7.39
CA GLU A 205 -19.76 5.60 7.26
C GLU A 205 -20.54 5.56 8.59
N MET A 206 -19.86 5.62 9.74
CA MET A 206 -20.46 5.60 11.08
C MET A 206 -20.58 6.99 11.72
N LYS A 207 -20.30 8.07 10.99
CA LYS A 207 -20.36 9.45 11.53
C LYS A 207 -21.68 9.76 12.25
N ASN A 208 -22.79 9.28 11.70
CA ASN A 208 -24.13 9.55 12.25
C ASN A 208 -24.49 8.67 13.45
N GLU A 209 -23.80 7.55 13.65
CA GLU A 209 -24.06 6.62 14.76
C GLU A 209 -23.26 6.98 16.02
N PHE A 210 -22.08 7.56 15.83
CA PHE A 210 -21.17 7.95 16.90
C PHE A 210 -20.35 9.18 16.53
N GLN A 211 -20.72 10.33 17.13
CA GLN A 211 -20.07 11.61 16.90
C GLN A 211 -19.01 11.85 17.98
N VAL A 212 -17.82 12.24 17.55
CA VAL A 212 -16.72 12.61 18.45
C VAL A 212 -16.41 14.09 18.27
N TYR A 213 -16.37 14.81 19.38
CA TYR A 213 -16.00 16.21 19.43
C TYR A 213 -14.70 16.38 20.21
N PHE A 214 -13.82 17.26 19.73
CA PHE A 214 -12.63 17.71 20.43
C PHE A 214 -12.63 19.24 20.50
N PHE A 215 -12.95 19.77 21.67
CA PHE A 215 -12.96 21.20 21.97
C PHE A 215 -11.64 21.66 22.58
N ASP A 216 -11.20 22.84 22.19
CA ASP A 216 -10.37 23.71 23.01
C ASP A 216 -11.23 24.85 23.61
N GLU A 217 -10.59 25.76 24.36
CA GLU A 217 -11.26 26.87 25.02
C GLU A 217 -12.01 27.83 24.09
N LYS A 218 -11.67 27.85 22.78
CA LYS A 218 -12.21 28.80 21.80
C LYS A 218 -12.94 28.13 20.64
N SER A 219 -12.91 26.81 20.56
CA SER A 219 -13.52 26.04 19.48
C SER A 219 -15.03 26.19 19.50
N SER A 220 -15.60 26.40 18.32
CA SER A 220 -17.03 26.24 18.07
C SER A 220 -17.39 24.76 17.96
N ALA A 221 -18.67 24.42 18.07
CA ALA A 221 -19.21 23.07 17.90
C ALA A 221 -18.92 22.49 16.51
N GLU A 222 -18.92 23.35 15.48
CA GLU A 222 -18.61 22.95 14.11
C GLU A 222 -17.12 22.61 13.93
N ASP A 223 -16.23 23.41 14.52
CA ASP A 223 -14.77 23.18 14.46
C ASP A 223 -14.32 22.02 15.34
N ALA A 224 -15.09 21.74 16.41
CA ALA A 224 -14.80 20.68 17.35
C ALA A 224 -15.23 19.31 16.86
N GLU A 225 -16.23 19.19 15.98
CA GLU A 225 -16.66 17.90 15.44
C GLU A 225 -15.53 17.29 14.59
N VAL A 226 -14.98 16.17 15.07
CA VAL A 226 -13.80 15.52 14.48
C VAL A 226 -14.05 15.08 13.04
N LEU A 227 -15.25 14.59 12.73
CA LEU A 227 -15.64 14.13 11.40
C LEU A 227 -16.42 15.18 10.58
N ASN A 228 -16.31 16.47 10.92
CA ASN A 228 -16.95 17.56 10.14
C ASN A 228 -16.15 17.93 8.89
N ILE A 229 -16.00 16.97 7.98
CA ILE A 229 -15.21 17.17 6.77
C ILE A 229 -16.17 17.25 5.57
N THR A 230 -16.65 18.46 5.30
CA THR A 230 -17.47 18.77 4.13
C THR A 230 -16.70 18.42 2.86
N ASN A 231 -17.28 17.63 1.96
CA ASN A 231 -16.68 17.18 0.70
C ASN A 231 -15.45 16.24 0.80
N ALA A 232 -15.12 15.67 1.96
CA ALA A 232 -13.96 14.78 2.14
C ALA A 232 -14.04 13.49 1.32
N PHE A 233 -15.25 13.05 0.98
CA PHE A 233 -15.49 11.80 0.26
C PHE A 233 -16.17 12.04 -1.10
N SER A 234 -15.90 13.17 -1.77
CA SER A 234 -16.28 13.25 -3.19
C SER A 234 -15.59 12.12 -3.96
N TYR A 235 -16.34 11.48 -4.86
CA TYR A 235 -15.91 10.28 -5.56
C TYR A 235 -16.23 10.36 -7.05
N ASP A 236 -15.35 9.80 -7.86
CA ASP A 236 -15.63 9.50 -9.26
C ASP A 236 -16.30 8.13 -9.37
N TYR A 237 -15.86 7.17 -8.56
CA TYR A 237 -16.52 5.88 -8.36
C TYR A 237 -16.64 5.55 -6.87
N LYS A 238 -17.78 4.99 -6.48
CA LYS A 238 -17.99 4.41 -5.15
C LYS A 238 -18.37 2.95 -5.31
N ILE A 239 -17.60 2.06 -4.69
CA ILE A 239 -17.84 0.61 -4.68
C ILE A 239 -18.25 0.23 -3.27
N ARG A 240 -19.42 -0.38 -3.10
CA ARG A 240 -19.81 -1.04 -1.85
C ARG A 240 -19.88 -2.52 -2.08
N PHE A 241 -19.49 -3.30 -1.09
CA PHE A 241 -19.73 -4.73 -1.14
C PHE A 241 -20.13 -5.26 0.23
N ASN A 242 -20.95 -6.30 0.23
CA ASN A 242 -21.34 -7.05 1.41
C ASN A 242 -21.21 -8.54 1.14
N VAL A 243 -20.59 -9.27 2.07
CA VAL A 243 -20.40 -10.72 1.98
C VAL A 243 -21.04 -11.36 3.20
N LEU A 244 -22.04 -12.21 2.95
CA LEU A 244 -22.77 -12.93 3.99
C LEU A 244 -22.02 -14.20 4.42
N SER A 245 -22.47 -14.78 5.54
CA SER A 245 -21.85 -15.96 6.15
C SER A 245 -21.88 -17.24 5.27
N ASP A 246 -22.86 -17.35 4.38
CA ASP A 246 -22.99 -18.42 3.38
C ASP A 246 -22.09 -18.19 2.14
N GLY A 247 -21.50 -17.00 2.03
CA GLY A 247 -20.65 -16.58 0.92
C GLY A 247 -21.39 -15.74 -0.13
N ASP A 248 -22.70 -15.51 0.01
CA ASP A 248 -23.42 -14.64 -0.92
C ASP A 248 -22.84 -13.23 -0.87
N THR A 249 -22.54 -12.71 -2.05
CA THR A 249 -21.76 -11.49 -2.23
C THR A 249 -22.53 -10.52 -3.10
N HIS A 250 -22.83 -9.36 -2.52
CA HIS A 250 -23.47 -8.25 -3.20
C HIS A 250 -22.44 -7.13 -3.44
N ILE A 251 -22.28 -6.66 -4.67
CA ILE A 251 -21.39 -5.54 -5.01
C ILE A 251 -22.20 -4.46 -5.73
N GLU A 252 -22.09 -3.23 -5.25
CA GLU A 252 -22.69 -2.03 -5.84
C GLU A 252 -21.60 -1.11 -6.36
N ILE A 253 -21.68 -0.71 -7.64
CA ILE A 253 -20.78 0.29 -8.24
C ILE A 253 -21.60 1.53 -8.62
N HIS A 254 -21.25 2.68 -8.05
CA HIS A 254 -21.82 3.98 -8.40
C HIS A 254 -20.85 4.75 -9.28
N ARG A 255 -21.32 5.15 -10.47
CA ARG A 255 -20.56 5.92 -11.47
C ARG A 255 -20.88 7.41 -11.36
N ASN A 256 -19.85 8.25 -11.20
CA ASN A 256 -19.97 9.71 -11.07
C ASN A 256 -18.79 10.48 -11.73
N GLU A 257 -17.95 9.80 -12.52
CA GLU A 257 -16.77 10.42 -13.17
C GLU A 257 -17.13 11.34 -14.35
N PHE A 258 -18.28 11.09 -15.01
CA PHE A 258 -18.63 11.64 -16.32
C PHE A 258 -19.80 12.62 -16.24
N ASP A 259 -19.71 13.72 -16.99
CA ASP A 259 -20.77 14.72 -17.13
C ASP A 259 -20.99 15.07 -18.61
N PHE A 260 -22.08 14.56 -19.16
CA PHE A 260 -22.43 14.73 -20.58
C PHE A 260 -23.22 16.01 -20.88
N GLY A 261 -23.67 16.74 -19.84
CA GLY A 261 -24.45 17.98 -19.97
C GLY A 261 -25.63 17.87 -20.94
N ASP A 262 -25.85 18.92 -21.72
CA ASP A 262 -26.98 19.03 -22.68
C ASP A 262 -26.90 18.03 -23.86
N ARG A 263 -25.75 17.37 -24.05
CA ARG A 263 -25.53 16.41 -25.15
C ARG A 263 -25.73 14.96 -24.74
N PHE A 264 -26.33 14.71 -23.57
CA PHE A 264 -26.47 13.37 -23.01
C PHE A 264 -26.99 12.33 -24.01
N ASP A 265 -28.15 12.56 -24.63
CA ASP A 265 -28.78 11.59 -25.55
C ASP A 265 -27.96 11.35 -26.82
N GLU A 266 -27.33 12.42 -27.34
CA GLU A 266 -26.44 12.35 -28.50
C GLU A 266 -25.22 11.47 -28.20
N ILE A 267 -24.59 11.68 -27.05
CA ILE A 267 -23.38 10.98 -26.61
C ILE A 267 -23.66 9.49 -26.39
N ILE A 268 -24.76 9.16 -25.70
CA ILE A 268 -25.20 7.78 -25.46
C ILE A 268 -25.39 7.01 -26.77
N THR A 269 -26.06 7.66 -27.74
CA THR A 269 -26.33 7.05 -29.05
C THR A 269 -25.05 6.88 -29.88
N GLN A 270 -24.22 7.92 -29.99
CA GLN A 270 -23.01 7.90 -30.82
C GLN A 270 -21.92 6.97 -30.28
N ALA A 271 -21.82 6.82 -28.96
CA ALA A 271 -20.89 5.89 -28.32
C ALA A 271 -21.43 4.45 -28.25
N GLU A 272 -22.66 4.20 -28.71
CA GLU A 272 -23.31 2.88 -28.70
C GLU A 272 -23.40 2.29 -27.28
N PHE A 273 -23.83 3.10 -26.31
CA PHE A 273 -24.14 2.65 -24.96
C PHE A 273 -25.51 1.98 -24.90
N THR A 274 -25.69 1.04 -23.97
CA THR A 274 -26.96 0.33 -23.79
C THR A 274 -27.99 1.17 -23.00
N SER A 275 -29.26 0.77 -23.03
CA SER A 275 -30.29 1.42 -22.20
C SER A 275 -30.05 1.24 -20.70
N GLU A 276 -29.32 0.20 -20.29
CA GLU A 276 -28.88 0.02 -18.90
C GLU A 276 -27.76 1.00 -18.54
N ASP A 277 -26.78 1.18 -19.43
CA ASP A 277 -25.72 2.18 -19.26
C ASP A 277 -26.26 3.58 -19.04
N GLU A 278 -27.31 3.95 -19.80
CA GLU A 278 -28.01 5.22 -19.65
C GLU A 278 -28.52 5.45 -18.21
N GLN A 279 -29.10 4.41 -17.60
CA GLN A 279 -29.59 4.48 -16.22
C GLN A 279 -28.43 4.61 -15.23
N TYR A 280 -27.28 3.97 -15.49
CA TYR A 280 -26.10 4.08 -14.65
C TYR A 280 -25.51 5.49 -14.67
N PHE A 281 -25.48 6.17 -15.83
CA PHE A 281 -25.08 7.58 -15.92
C PHE A 281 -26.09 8.53 -15.25
N LYS A 282 -27.37 8.15 -15.15
CA LYS A 282 -28.40 8.87 -14.40
C LYS A 282 -28.38 8.61 -12.88
N GLY A 283 -27.42 7.83 -12.38
CA GLY A 283 -27.18 7.61 -10.96
C GLY A 283 -27.69 6.29 -10.39
N LYS A 284 -28.23 5.39 -11.22
CA LYS A 284 -28.51 4.00 -10.81
C LYS A 284 -27.19 3.28 -10.54
N CYS A 285 -27.11 2.50 -9.46
CA CYS A 285 -25.94 1.65 -9.22
C CYS A 285 -25.96 0.40 -10.12
N ILE A 286 -24.76 -0.11 -10.42
CA ILE A 286 -24.56 -1.42 -11.03
C ILE A 286 -24.51 -2.43 -9.88
N CYS A 287 -25.49 -3.32 -9.81
CA CYS A 287 -25.56 -4.38 -8.82
C CYS A 287 -25.03 -5.69 -9.41
N ILE A 288 -24.05 -6.29 -8.75
CA ILE A 288 -23.47 -7.58 -9.11
C ILE A 288 -23.74 -8.54 -7.95
N GLU A 289 -24.63 -9.51 -8.20
CA GLU A 289 -24.86 -10.63 -7.30
C GLU A 289 -23.92 -11.78 -7.69
N THR A 290 -23.09 -12.22 -6.76
CA THR A 290 -22.13 -13.31 -6.97
C THR A 290 -21.93 -14.09 -5.68
N ASN A 291 -21.00 -15.04 -5.68
CA ASN A 291 -20.61 -15.78 -4.49
C ASN A 291 -19.11 -15.64 -4.25
N PHE A 292 -18.71 -15.67 -2.98
CA PHE A 292 -17.33 -15.56 -2.52
C PHE A 292 -16.37 -16.49 -3.28
N ALA A 293 -16.80 -17.72 -3.58
CA ALA A 293 -16.00 -18.68 -4.34
C ALA A 293 -15.75 -18.24 -5.80
N GLN A 294 -16.76 -17.65 -6.45
CA GLN A 294 -16.67 -17.17 -7.83
C GLN A 294 -15.74 -15.97 -7.97
N MET A 295 -15.69 -15.14 -6.91
CA MET A 295 -14.72 -14.06 -6.80
C MET A 295 -13.28 -14.56 -6.62
N LEU A 296 -13.03 -15.86 -6.43
CA LEU A 296 -11.71 -16.46 -6.22
C LEU A 296 -11.44 -17.65 -7.17
N PRO A 297 -11.47 -17.44 -8.51
CA PRO A 297 -11.50 -18.53 -9.49
C PRO A 297 -10.24 -19.42 -9.47
N LYS A 298 -9.10 -18.90 -9.00
CA LYS A 298 -7.84 -19.66 -8.88
C LYS A 298 -7.86 -20.72 -7.77
N ARG A 299 -8.86 -20.67 -6.88
CA ARG A 299 -8.97 -21.55 -5.70
C ARG A 299 -10.04 -22.64 -5.85
N GLY A 300 -10.88 -22.58 -6.90
CA GLY A 300 -11.90 -23.57 -7.24
C GLY A 300 -13.29 -23.30 -6.65
N GLU A 301 -14.34 -23.83 -7.30
CA GLU A 301 -15.76 -23.54 -7.01
C GLU A 301 -16.27 -24.06 -5.66
N GLN A 302 -15.52 -24.94 -4.98
CA GLN A 302 -15.93 -25.54 -3.69
C GLN A 302 -15.41 -24.78 -2.45
N LEU A 303 -14.81 -23.59 -2.64
CA LEU A 303 -14.29 -22.79 -1.53
C LEU A 303 -15.44 -22.20 -0.70
N LYS A 304 -15.55 -22.61 0.57
CA LYS A 304 -16.51 -22.01 1.51
C LYS A 304 -15.95 -20.70 2.09
N ASN A 305 -16.84 -19.75 2.40
CA ASN A 305 -16.47 -18.56 3.14
C ASN A 305 -16.11 -18.92 4.59
N THR A 306 -14.83 -19.15 4.86
CA THR A 306 -14.30 -19.42 6.22
C THR A 306 -13.98 -18.13 6.99
N ILE A 307 -14.07 -16.97 6.36
CA ILE A 307 -13.85 -15.66 6.97
C ILE A 307 -15.07 -15.26 7.81
N GLY A 308 -16.27 -15.56 7.32
CA GLY A 308 -17.54 -15.11 7.88
C GLY A 308 -18.06 -13.84 7.20
N GLU A 309 -18.97 -13.12 7.85
CA GLU A 309 -19.56 -11.89 7.30
C GLU A 309 -18.54 -10.74 7.33
N PHE A 310 -18.43 -10.00 6.23
CA PHE A 310 -17.63 -8.77 6.16
C PHE A 310 -18.14 -7.89 5.02
N SER A 311 -17.87 -6.59 5.10
CA SER A 311 -18.29 -5.62 4.09
C SER A 311 -17.23 -4.56 3.86
N GLY A 312 -17.44 -3.69 2.89
CA GLY A 312 -16.53 -2.58 2.68
C GLY A 312 -17.04 -1.56 1.69
N VAL A 313 -16.42 -0.38 1.76
CA VAL A 313 -16.69 0.74 0.87
C VAL A 313 -15.37 1.27 0.35
N LEU A 314 -15.23 1.37 -0.96
CA LEU A 314 -14.07 1.91 -1.66
C LEU A 314 -14.50 3.14 -2.47
N TYR A 315 -13.64 4.14 -2.47
CA TYR A 315 -13.80 5.38 -3.21
C TYR A 315 -12.61 5.55 -4.15
N PHE A 316 -12.89 5.83 -5.41
CA PHE A 316 -11.88 6.16 -6.41
C PHE A 316 -12.02 7.61 -6.84
N GLU A 317 -10.89 8.28 -7.00
CA GLU A 317 -10.79 9.65 -7.52
C GLU A 317 -9.60 9.80 -8.46
N LYS A 318 -9.82 10.49 -9.59
CA LYS A 318 -8.79 10.80 -10.58
C LYS A 318 -7.84 11.89 -10.08
N VAL A 319 -6.53 11.60 -10.14
CA VAL A 319 -5.47 12.48 -9.61
C VAL A 319 -5.19 13.68 -10.52
N THR A 320 -4.99 13.47 -11.82
CA THR A 320 -4.76 14.54 -12.81
C THR A 320 -5.29 14.10 -14.18
N TYR A 321 -5.68 15.08 -15.00
CA TYR A 321 -6.08 14.87 -16.39
C TYR A 321 -5.77 16.12 -17.21
N SER A 322 -5.54 15.95 -18.52
CA SER A 322 -5.33 17.06 -19.45
C SER A 322 -6.66 17.70 -19.85
N LYS A 323 -6.64 18.95 -20.35
CA LYS A 323 -7.86 19.59 -20.89
C LYS A 323 -8.44 18.81 -22.07
N THR A 324 -7.57 18.25 -22.91
CA THR A 324 -7.96 17.42 -24.04
C THR A 324 -8.66 16.13 -23.59
N ASP A 325 -8.17 15.48 -22.52
CA ASP A 325 -8.82 14.29 -21.96
C ASP A 325 -10.15 14.63 -21.26
N ALA A 326 -10.24 15.81 -20.64
CA ALA A 326 -11.49 16.28 -20.04
C ALA A 326 -12.59 16.44 -21.08
N GLU A 327 -12.27 16.99 -22.25
CA GLU A 327 -13.20 17.13 -23.37
C GLU A 327 -13.49 15.79 -24.05
N ARG A 328 -12.47 14.95 -24.25
CA ARG A 328 -12.58 13.63 -24.89
C ARG A 328 -13.46 12.68 -24.09
N TYR A 329 -13.29 12.65 -22.76
CA TYR A 329 -13.97 11.69 -21.88
C TYR A 329 -15.07 12.32 -21.04
N PHE A 330 -15.36 13.62 -21.19
CA PHE A 330 -16.42 14.32 -20.45
C PHE A 330 -16.23 14.28 -18.93
N TYR A 331 -15.03 14.61 -18.45
CA TYR A 331 -14.75 14.55 -17.01
C TYR A 331 -15.53 15.60 -16.22
N LYS A 332 -16.17 15.15 -15.14
CA LYS A 332 -16.72 16.03 -14.12
C LYS A 332 -15.60 16.75 -13.37
N THR A 333 -15.72 18.08 -13.25
CA THR A 333 -14.76 18.92 -12.53
C THR A 333 -14.85 18.68 -11.02
N SER A 334 -13.75 18.22 -10.40
CA SER A 334 -13.67 18.01 -8.94
C SER A 334 -12.68 18.99 -8.32
N ASN A 335 -13.16 19.91 -7.47
CA ASN A 335 -12.39 21.04 -6.94
C ASN A 335 -11.65 20.78 -5.60
N ASN A 336 -11.77 19.61 -4.95
CA ASN A 336 -11.34 19.45 -3.55
C ASN A 336 -10.38 18.27 -3.31
N ARG A 337 -9.11 18.42 -3.74
CA ARG A 337 -8.09 17.34 -3.67
C ARG A 337 -7.19 17.37 -2.41
N ASN A 338 -6.98 18.52 -1.78
CA ASN A 338 -5.80 18.70 -0.91
C ASN A 338 -5.88 18.10 0.51
N ILE A 339 -7.05 17.68 1.00
CA ILE A 339 -7.22 17.23 2.39
C ILE A 339 -7.29 15.69 2.51
N LYS A 340 -7.52 14.96 1.41
CA LYS A 340 -7.89 13.54 1.43
C LYS A 340 -6.71 12.56 1.54
N SER A 341 -5.60 12.81 0.84
CA SER A 341 -4.52 11.82 0.72
C SER A 341 -3.67 11.66 1.99
N ASP A 342 -3.46 12.74 2.74
CA ASP A 342 -2.54 12.72 3.89
C ASP A 342 -3.16 12.07 5.15
N ILE A 343 -4.48 12.16 5.33
CA ILE A 343 -5.19 11.60 6.51
C ILE A 343 -6.02 10.36 6.12
N PHE A 344 -6.76 10.44 5.01
CA PHE A 344 -7.67 9.37 4.58
C PHE A 344 -7.08 8.39 3.58
N GLY A 345 -5.88 8.65 3.04
CA GLY A 345 -5.25 7.81 2.02
C GLY A 345 -5.20 6.32 2.38
N GLY A 346 -5.29 5.47 1.36
CA GLY A 346 -5.16 4.02 1.48
C GLY A 346 -6.46 3.30 1.87
N ILE A 347 -6.41 1.97 1.86
CA ILE A 347 -7.51 1.10 2.27
C ILE A 347 -7.27 0.68 3.72
N LYS A 348 -8.21 1.01 4.60
CA LYS A 348 -8.12 0.77 6.05
C LYS A 348 -9.04 -0.37 6.45
N ILE A 349 -8.64 -1.07 7.51
CA ILE A 349 -9.46 -2.12 8.13
C ILE A 349 -10.05 -1.58 9.43
N TYR A 350 -11.34 -1.80 9.62
CA TYR A 350 -12.11 -1.45 10.80
C TYR A 350 -12.70 -2.73 11.40
N ARG A 351 -12.41 -2.98 12.67
CA ARG A 351 -13.00 -4.08 13.44
C ARG A 351 -14.00 -3.50 14.43
N ASP A 352 -15.26 -3.92 14.32
CA ASP A 352 -16.34 -3.49 15.22
C ASP A 352 -16.39 -1.94 15.35
N GLY A 353 -16.25 -1.24 14.22
CA GLY A 353 -16.29 0.23 14.15
C GLY A 353 -14.98 0.96 14.47
N PHE A 354 -13.90 0.26 14.81
CA PHE A 354 -12.61 0.87 15.15
C PHE A 354 -11.46 0.46 14.24
N ARG A 355 -10.61 1.41 13.90
CA ARG A 355 -9.45 1.20 13.04
C ARG A 355 -8.47 0.16 13.61
N VAL A 356 -8.05 -0.77 12.76
CA VAL A 356 -6.96 -1.72 12.98
C VAL A 356 -5.73 -1.24 12.23
N ARG A 357 -4.67 -0.90 12.97
CA ARG A 357 -3.35 -0.53 12.40
C ARG A 357 -2.54 -1.79 12.07
N PRO A 358 -1.60 -1.76 11.10
CA PRO A 358 -1.11 -0.59 10.35
C PRO A 358 -1.74 -0.37 8.97
N TYR A 359 -2.81 -1.10 8.63
CA TYR A 359 -3.37 -1.13 7.27
C TYR A 359 -3.82 0.24 6.75
N GLY A 360 -3.28 0.65 5.60
CA GLY A 360 -3.62 1.90 4.94
C GLY A 360 -3.10 3.13 5.69
N GLU A 361 -1.98 3.01 6.42
CA GLU A 361 -1.34 4.14 7.10
C GLU A 361 -0.46 4.94 6.11
N PRO A 362 -0.77 6.22 5.86
CA PRO A 362 0.02 7.07 4.96
C PRO A 362 1.49 7.12 5.38
N LYS A 363 2.40 7.20 4.39
CA LYS A 363 3.85 7.34 4.60
C LYS A 363 4.51 6.14 5.31
N THR A 364 3.85 4.98 5.34
CA THR A 364 4.40 3.71 5.85
C THR A 364 4.43 2.63 4.74
N SER A 365 5.16 1.54 4.97
CA SER A 365 5.14 0.37 4.08
C SER A 365 3.77 -0.30 3.99
N ASP A 366 2.96 -0.17 5.05
CA ASP A 366 1.63 -0.79 5.17
C ASP A 366 0.52 0.04 4.53
N TYR A 367 0.89 1.18 3.90
CA TYR A 367 -0.02 1.98 3.08
C TYR A 367 -0.64 1.15 1.95
N ASP A 368 0.18 0.32 1.29
CA ASP A 368 -0.21 -0.54 0.18
C ASP A 368 -0.13 -2.03 0.55
N TRP A 369 -0.77 -2.41 1.65
CA TRP A 369 -0.81 -3.81 2.12
C TRP A 369 -1.51 -4.78 1.15
N LEU A 370 -2.22 -4.26 0.14
CA LEU A 370 -2.82 -5.01 -0.97
C LEU A 370 -1.94 -5.06 -2.23
N LEU A 371 -0.78 -4.39 -2.23
CA LEU A 371 0.17 -4.33 -3.35
C LEU A 371 -0.46 -3.83 -4.68
N ILE A 372 -1.36 -2.85 -4.59
CA ILE A 372 -2.05 -2.22 -5.72
C ILE A 372 -1.06 -1.51 -6.65
N ALA A 373 -0.07 -0.80 -6.10
CA ALA A 373 0.97 -0.14 -6.90
C ALA A 373 1.77 -1.17 -7.72
N GLY A 374 2.01 -2.36 -7.13
CA GLY A 374 2.62 -3.48 -7.84
C GLY A 374 1.81 -3.94 -9.06
N ARG A 375 0.47 -3.89 -9.00
CA ARG A 375 -0.41 -4.22 -10.13
C ARG A 375 -0.30 -3.18 -11.24
N LYS A 376 -0.32 -1.89 -10.91
CA LYS A 376 -0.17 -0.79 -11.88
C LYS A 376 1.21 -0.81 -12.56
N ASN A 377 2.28 -1.03 -11.80
CA ASN A 377 3.64 -1.08 -12.37
C ASN A 377 3.82 -2.23 -13.37
N LYS A 378 3.10 -3.35 -13.17
CA LYS A 378 3.07 -4.47 -14.14
C LYS A 378 2.27 -4.15 -15.40
N SER A 379 1.38 -3.15 -15.38
CA SER A 379 0.50 -2.82 -16.50
C SER A 379 0.19 -1.31 -16.54
N PRO A 380 1.15 -0.48 -17.00
CA PRO A 380 1.00 0.98 -17.04
C PRO A 380 0.17 1.45 -18.25
N ALA A 381 -0.87 0.70 -18.63
CA ALA A 381 -1.72 1.01 -19.77
C ALA A 381 -2.71 2.12 -19.42
N ALA A 382 -3.18 2.89 -20.41
CA ALA A 382 -4.26 3.86 -20.24
C ALA A 382 -5.63 3.16 -20.07
N PRO A 383 -6.63 3.80 -19.42
CA PRO A 383 -7.97 3.23 -19.27
C PRO A 383 -8.65 2.81 -20.58
N SER A 384 -8.36 3.53 -21.68
CA SER A 384 -8.88 3.23 -23.02
C SER A 384 -8.17 2.08 -23.74
N HIS A 385 -7.10 1.52 -23.18
CA HIS A 385 -6.32 0.47 -23.85
C HIS A 385 -7.16 -0.77 -24.15
N GLN A 386 -7.07 -1.27 -25.39
CA GLN A 386 -7.94 -2.34 -25.93
C GLN A 386 -7.82 -3.67 -25.16
N THR A 387 -6.64 -3.97 -24.60
CA THR A 387 -6.40 -5.22 -23.86
C THR A 387 -6.96 -5.24 -22.43
N GLY A 388 -7.45 -4.10 -21.91
CA GLY A 388 -7.92 -4.03 -20.52
C GLY A 388 -6.85 -4.17 -19.46
N ALA A 389 -5.65 -3.72 -19.78
CA ALA A 389 -4.51 -3.76 -18.88
C ALA A 389 -4.46 -2.60 -17.87
N TRP A 390 -5.35 -1.59 -17.92
CA TRP A 390 -5.33 -0.50 -16.94
C TRP A 390 -5.61 -1.02 -15.52
N ARG A 391 -4.84 -0.53 -14.56
CA ARG A 391 -4.99 -0.83 -13.13
C ARG A 391 -4.96 0.45 -12.33
N VAL A 392 -5.75 0.49 -11.27
CA VAL A 392 -5.80 1.63 -10.34
C VAL A 392 -4.50 1.76 -9.55
N ASN A 393 -4.14 2.99 -9.18
CA ASN A 393 -3.00 3.25 -8.30
C ASN A 393 -3.41 3.40 -6.83
N THR A 394 -2.48 3.17 -5.90
CA THR A 394 -2.76 3.23 -4.47
C THR A 394 -3.11 4.64 -3.97
N ASP A 395 -2.62 5.69 -4.61
CA ASP A 395 -2.96 7.09 -4.29
C ASP A 395 -4.34 7.52 -4.82
N GLN A 396 -4.95 6.71 -5.69
CA GLN A 396 -6.26 6.99 -6.31
C GLN A 396 -7.42 6.31 -5.59
N ILE A 397 -7.14 5.43 -4.63
CA ILE A 397 -8.15 4.64 -3.94
C ILE A 397 -8.07 4.84 -2.44
N ILE A 398 -9.24 5.08 -1.84
CA ILE A 398 -9.43 5.15 -0.39
C ILE A 398 -10.50 4.13 -0.06
N GLY A 399 -10.40 3.45 1.08
CA GLY A 399 -11.44 2.50 1.46
C GLY A 399 -11.51 2.16 2.93
N SER A 400 -12.68 1.70 3.33
CA SER A 400 -12.99 1.18 4.67
C SER A 400 -13.46 -0.26 4.51
N ILE A 401 -12.71 -1.21 5.09
CA ILE A 401 -13.09 -2.63 5.15
C ILE A 401 -13.60 -2.92 6.55
N PHE A 402 -14.82 -3.43 6.66
CA PHE A 402 -15.49 -3.72 7.92
C PHE A 402 -15.45 -5.21 8.22
N ILE A 403 -14.84 -5.53 9.35
CA ILE A 403 -14.82 -6.86 9.94
C ILE A 403 -15.32 -6.78 11.38
N SER A 404 -15.60 -7.93 11.97
CA SER A 404 -16.03 -8.06 13.34
C SER A 404 -15.15 -9.05 14.11
N ARG A 405 -15.16 -8.96 15.44
CA ARG A 405 -14.66 -10.05 16.30
C ARG A 405 -15.36 -11.40 16.06
N MET A 406 -16.49 -11.42 15.37
CA MET A 406 -17.16 -12.64 14.90
C MET A 406 -16.34 -13.38 13.83
N ASN A 407 -15.45 -12.69 13.11
CA ASN A 407 -14.50 -13.29 12.18
C ASN A 407 -13.35 -13.95 12.94
N ILE A 408 -13.63 -15.07 13.61
CA ILE A 408 -12.68 -15.81 14.46
C ILE A 408 -11.41 -16.27 13.72
N THR A 409 -11.47 -16.40 12.41
CA THR A 409 -10.37 -16.81 11.52
C THR A 409 -9.43 -15.67 11.14
N LEU A 410 -9.74 -14.44 11.57
CA LEU A 410 -8.86 -13.27 11.50
C LEU A 410 -8.39 -12.87 12.91
N PRO A 411 -7.54 -13.66 13.58
CA PRO A 411 -7.08 -13.32 14.93
C PRO A 411 -6.15 -12.10 14.90
N ASP A 412 -6.22 -11.27 15.93
CA ASP A 412 -5.33 -10.13 16.10
C ASP A 412 -3.91 -10.60 16.50
N GLN A 413 -2.89 -9.86 16.08
CA GLN A 413 -1.51 -10.12 16.49
C GLN A 413 -1.31 -9.89 18.00
N SER A 414 -0.30 -10.55 18.58
CA SER A 414 -0.01 -10.47 20.03
C SER A 414 0.30 -9.04 20.51
N ASN A 415 0.91 -8.22 19.65
CA ASN A 415 1.17 -6.80 19.88
C ASN A 415 -0.05 -5.89 19.66
N ARG A 416 -1.19 -6.42 19.18
CA ARG A 416 -2.40 -5.69 18.81
C ARG A 416 -2.21 -4.65 17.71
N GLU A 417 -1.16 -4.78 16.92
CA GLU A 417 -0.82 -3.91 15.78
C GLU A 417 -0.93 -4.68 14.47
N GLY A 418 -2.06 -5.35 14.26
CA GLY A 418 -2.36 -6.01 13.00
C GLY A 418 -3.18 -7.27 13.17
N ILE A 419 -3.50 -7.90 12.04
CA ILE A 419 -4.13 -9.21 11.93
C ILE A 419 -3.02 -10.23 11.65
N VAL A 420 -3.10 -11.41 12.25
CA VAL A 420 -2.16 -12.51 11.97
C VAL A 420 -2.34 -12.92 10.51
N GLU A 421 -1.24 -13.14 9.80
CA GLU A 421 -1.30 -13.60 8.41
C GLU A 421 -1.73 -15.08 8.34
N THR A 422 -3.05 -15.29 8.38
CA THR A 422 -3.70 -16.58 8.20
C THR A 422 -4.06 -16.81 6.73
N LYS A 423 -4.46 -18.04 6.38
CA LYS A 423 -4.97 -18.36 5.05
C LYS A 423 -6.19 -17.50 4.71
N GLU A 424 -7.06 -17.28 5.69
CA GLU A 424 -8.26 -16.47 5.58
C GLU A 424 -7.95 -14.99 5.36
N PHE A 425 -6.88 -14.47 5.96
CA PHE A 425 -6.42 -13.12 5.67
C PHE A 425 -5.90 -12.97 4.24
N ILE A 426 -5.22 -13.98 3.70
CA ILE A 426 -4.81 -14.00 2.28
C ILE A 426 -6.03 -14.05 1.35
N LEU A 427 -7.05 -14.87 1.68
CA LEU A 427 -8.30 -14.91 0.92
C LEU A 427 -9.02 -13.56 0.92
N LEU A 428 -9.02 -12.85 2.06
CA LEU A 428 -9.54 -11.49 2.15
C LEU A 428 -8.79 -10.55 1.18
N LYS A 429 -7.44 -10.57 1.18
CA LYS A 429 -6.63 -9.77 0.25
C LYS A 429 -6.99 -10.06 -1.22
N GLU A 430 -7.05 -11.35 -1.59
CA GLU A 430 -7.41 -11.77 -2.95
C GLU A 430 -8.82 -11.32 -3.34
N PHE A 431 -9.79 -11.45 -2.43
CA PHE A 431 -11.17 -11.02 -2.65
C PHE A 431 -11.27 -9.52 -2.89
N LEU A 432 -10.64 -8.70 -2.06
CA LEU A 432 -10.63 -7.24 -2.20
C LEU A 432 -10.01 -6.80 -3.53
N ILE A 433 -8.94 -7.47 -3.96
CA ILE A 433 -8.33 -7.21 -5.28
C ILE A 433 -9.30 -7.52 -6.42
N ASN A 434 -10.14 -8.54 -6.30
CA ASN A 434 -11.13 -8.89 -7.32
C ASN A 434 -12.34 -7.95 -7.30
N VAL A 435 -12.77 -7.45 -6.13
CA VAL A 435 -13.75 -6.35 -6.05
C VAL A 435 -13.23 -5.11 -6.77
N ILE A 436 -11.95 -4.75 -6.58
CA ILE A 436 -11.33 -3.63 -7.31
C ILE A 436 -11.32 -3.92 -8.83
N GLN A 437 -11.10 -5.16 -9.25
CA GLN A 437 -11.13 -5.51 -10.68
C GLN A 437 -12.49 -5.31 -11.33
N GLU A 438 -13.61 -5.53 -10.62
CA GLU A 438 -14.94 -5.28 -11.18
C GLU A 438 -15.15 -3.79 -11.50
N PHE A 439 -14.68 -2.89 -10.63
CA PHE A 439 -14.64 -1.46 -10.94
C PHE A 439 -13.69 -1.14 -12.11
N GLU A 440 -12.50 -1.75 -12.14
CA GLU A 440 -11.54 -1.53 -13.23
C GLU A 440 -12.13 -1.91 -14.60
N LYS A 441 -12.90 -3.01 -14.65
CA LYS A 441 -13.61 -3.46 -15.87
C LYS A 441 -14.66 -2.44 -16.32
N ASP A 442 -15.51 -1.97 -15.41
CA ASP A 442 -16.56 -1.00 -15.73
C ASP A 442 -15.95 0.31 -16.28
N ARG A 443 -14.95 0.84 -15.56
CA ARG A 443 -14.28 2.08 -15.98
C ARG A 443 -13.65 1.92 -17.35
N GLN A 444 -12.91 0.84 -17.61
CA GLN A 444 -12.31 0.59 -18.92
C GLN A 444 -13.35 0.45 -20.03
N TYR A 445 -14.49 -0.19 -19.77
CA TYR A 445 -15.58 -0.34 -20.72
C TYR A 445 -16.08 1.02 -21.20
N VAL A 446 -16.38 1.94 -20.28
CA VAL A 446 -16.84 3.29 -20.61
C VAL A 446 -15.79 4.05 -21.43
N PHE A 447 -14.53 3.98 -20.99
CA PHE A 447 -13.43 4.66 -21.70
C PHE A 447 -13.27 4.16 -23.13
N ARG A 448 -13.31 2.86 -23.39
CA ARG A 448 -13.19 2.31 -24.75
C ARG A 448 -14.32 2.76 -25.67
N LYS A 449 -15.55 2.82 -25.16
CA LYS A 449 -16.72 3.28 -25.91
C LYS A 449 -16.60 4.76 -26.31
N LEU A 450 -16.18 5.60 -25.36
CA LEU A 450 -15.90 7.02 -25.62
C LEU A 450 -14.70 7.21 -26.58
N ASP A 451 -13.67 6.38 -26.46
CA ASP A 451 -12.49 6.42 -27.31
C ASP A 451 -12.82 6.11 -28.77
N ALA A 452 -13.56 5.02 -29.00
CA ALA A 452 -14.00 4.62 -30.32
C ALA A 452 -14.89 5.70 -30.99
N ARG A 453 -15.72 6.39 -30.19
CA ARG A 453 -16.49 7.53 -30.70
C ARG A 453 -15.59 8.69 -31.11
N TYR A 454 -14.62 9.05 -30.27
CA TYR A 454 -13.70 10.15 -30.56
C TYR A 454 -12.91 9.88 -31.85
N ASP A 455 -12.43 8.66 -32.04
CA ASP A 455 -11.70 8.26 -33.26
C ASP A 455 -12.60 8.37 -34.51
N LYS A 456 -13.87 7.92 -34.44
CA LYS A 456 -14.84 8.08 -35.54
C LYS A 456 -15.06 9.56 -35.92
N ILE A 457 -15.15 10.45 -34.93
CA ILE A 457 -15.34 11.89 -35.15
C ILE A 457 -14.08 12.51 -35.78
N MET A 458 -12.89 12.16 -35.28
CA MET A 458 -11.62 12.67 -35.81
C MET A 458 -11.34 12.17 -37.23
N GLU A 459 -11.68 10.93 -37.54
CA GLU A 459 -11.56 10.37 -38.89
C GLU A 459 -12.50 11.09 -39.87
N ALA A 460 -13.76 11.30 -39.48
CA ALA A 460 -14.71 12.10 -40.26
C ALA A 460 -14.22 13.54 -40.48
N ALA A 461 -13.64 14.18 -39.46
CA ALA A 461 -13.07 15.52 -39.57
C ALA A 461 -11.87 15.56 -40.53
N ARG A 462 -10.96 14.58 -40.48
CA ARG A 462 -9.81 14.49 -41.39
C ARG A 462 -10.24 14.28 -42.84
N ILE A 463 -11.23 13.42 -43.07
CA ILE A 463 -11.81 13.19 -44.40
C ILE A 463 -12.46 14.48 -44.92
N GLN A 464 -13.19 15.20 -44.06
CA GLN A 464 -13.80 16.47 -44.42
C GLN A 464 -12.76 17.54 -44.77
N ASP A 465 -11.66 17.63 -44.02
CA ASP A 465 -10.55 18.54 -44.31
C ASP A 465 -9.82 18.19 -45.61
N GLU A 466 -9.62 16.90 -45.91
CA GLU A 466 -9.09 16.47 -47.21
C GLU A 466 -10.04 16.81 -48.37
N ILE A 467 -11.35 16.65 -48.17
CA ILE A 467 -12.37 17.03 -49.16
C ILE A 467 -12.35 18.55 -49.37
N ASN A 468 -12.29 19.34 -48.30
CA ASN A 468 -12.23 20.79 -48.36
C ASN A 468 -10.95 21.27 -49.07
N LYS A 469 -9.80 20.65 -48.76
CA LYS A 469 -8.52 20.95 -49.42
C LYS A 469 -8.55 20.61 -50.91
N LYS A 470 -9.05 19.44 -51.28
CA LYS A 470 -9.23 19.05 -52.70
C LYS A 470 -10.25 19.95 -53.42
N ALA A 471 -11.29 20.42 -52.72
CA ALA A 471 -12.26 21.35 -53.27
C ALA A 471 -11.67 22.76 -53.46
N GLU A 472 -10.80 23.22 -52.57
CA GLU A 472 -10.03 24.45 -52.74
C GLU A 472 -9.03 24.34 -53.89
N GLU A 473 -8.28 23.23 -53.99
CA GLU A 473 -7.37 22.96 -55.12
C GLU A 473 -8.13 22.89 -56.45
N ALA A 474 -9.31 22.27 -56.48
CA ALA A 474 -10.17 22.22 -57.65
C ALA A 474 -10.81 23.57 -57.99
N LYS A 475 -11.13 24.40 -57.00
CA LYS A 475 -11.57 25.80 -57.19
C LYS A 475 -10.45 26.65 -57.75
N ALA A 476 -9.25 26.57 -57.20
CA ALA A 476 -8.06 27.28 -57.68
C ALA A 476 -7.72 26.87 -59.13
N ALA A 477 -7.80 25.57 -59.46
CA ALA A 477 -7.62 25.10 -60.83
C ALA A 477 -8.76 25.53 -61.79
N ARG A 478 -9.98 25.74 -61.27
CA ARG A 478 -11.11 26.31 -62.03
C ARG A 478 -10.97 27.82 -62.22
N GLU A 479 -10.41 28.53 -61.25
CA GLU A 479 -10.10 29.96 -61.32
C GLU A 479 -8.93 30.23 -62.28
N GLU A 480 -7.90 29.37 -62.29
CA GLU A 480 -6.86 29.38 -63.33
C GLU A 480 -7.42 29.14 -64.74
N LYS A 481 -8.39 28.23 -64.90
CA LYS A 481 -9.08 28.02 -66.20
C LYS A 481 -10.05 29.14 -66.57
N LYS A 482 -10.57 29.90 -65.60
CA LYS A 482 -11.43 31.07 -65.83
C LYS A 482 -10.65 32.33 -66.22
N PHE A 483 -9.33 32.36 -66.00
CA PHE A 483 -8.45 33.46 -66.41
C PHE A 483 -8.17 33.54 -67.92
N LEU A 484 -8.76 32.62 -68.72
CA LEU A 484 -8.69 32.63 -70.19
C LEU A 484 -10.01 33.04 -70.88
N SER A 485 -11.03 33.51 -70.16
CA SER A 485 -12.24 34.08 -70.78
C SER A 485 -12.83 35.23 -69.96
N ASP A 486 -12.81 36.41 -70.56
CA ASP A 486 -13.15 37.72 -69.98
C ASP A 486 -14.60 37.90 -69.48
N SER A 487 -14.66 38.65 -68.37
CA SER A 487 -15.57 39.78 -68.06
C SER A 487 -16.98 39.58 -67.42
N LYS A 488 -17.15 40.39 -66.36
CA LYS A 488 -18.33 40.99 -65.70
C LYS A 488 -18.96 40.34 -64.45
N ASP A 489 -18.78 41.11 -63.38
CA ASP A 489 -19.66 41.47 -62.26
C ASP A 489 -20.19 40.44 -61.23
N PHE A 490 -19.94 40.86 -59.98
CA PHE A 490 -20.77 40.80 -58.77
C PHE A 490 -20.40 39.82 -57.64
N ASN A 491 -20.28 40.44 -56.46
CA ASN A 491 -19.96 39.91 -55.13
C ASN A 491 -20.93 38.84 -54.62
N GLN A 492 -20.45 37.91 -53.80
CA GLN A 492 -20.92 37.79 -52.41
C GLN A 492 -20.02 36.92 -51.52
N GLU A 493 -19.90 37.36 -50.27
CA GLU A 493 -19.16 36.83 -49.14
C GLU A 493 -19.41 35.35 -48.84
N LEU A 494 -18.39 34.66 -48.31
CA LEU A 494 -18.58 33.74 -47.19
C LEU A 494 -17.28 33.60 -46.38
N GLN A 495 -17.28 34.20 -45.20
CA GLN A 495 -16.34 33.95 -44.11
C GLN A 495 -16.48 32.49 -43.65
N LEU A 496 -15.38 31.72 -43.65
CA LEU A 496 -15.22 30.56 -42.76
C LEU A 496 -13.77 30.51 -42.26
N SER A 497 -13.67 30.50 -40.93
CA SER A 497 -12.47 30.59 -40.10
C SER A 497 -11.50 29.43 -40.32
N LYS A 498 -10.26 29.75 -40.71
CA LYS A 498 -9.10 28.84 -40.71
C LYS A 498 -8.60 28.63 -39.28
N ILE A 499 -8.59 27.38 -38.81
CA ILE A 499 -7.66 26.93 -37.78
C ILE A 499 -6.56 26.16 -38.53
N SER A 500 -5.42 26.80 -38.78
CA SER A 500 -4.23 26.14 -39.33
C SER A 500 -3.33 25.71 -38.18
N ILE A 501 -3.06 24.41 -38.05
CA ILE A 501 -1.95 23.92 -37.21
C ILE A 501 -0.67 24.01 -38.06
N ASN A 502 0.36 24.65 -37.52
CA ASN A 502 1.61 24.94 -38.24
C ASN A 502 2.50 23.67 -38.34
N PRO A 503 2.91 23.22 -39.54
CA PRO A 503 3.76 22.03 -39.72
C PRO A 503 5.11 22.09 -38.99
N GLU A 504 5.62 23.27 -38.66
CA GLU A 504 6.82 23.44 -37.83
C GLU A 504 6.61 23.00 -36.37
N GLU A 505 5.44 23.25 -35.79
CA GLU A 505 5.11 22.80 -34.42
C GLU A 505 5.01 21.28 -34.34
N ALA A 506 4.45 20.63 -35.36
CA ALA A 506 4.38 19.17 -35.44
C ALA A 506 5.76 18.50 -35.51
N LYS A 507 6.72 19.13 -36.21
CA LYS A 507 8.10 18.64 -36.30
C LYS A 507 8.88 18.80 -34.99
N ILE A 508 8.71 19.94 -34.30
CA ILE A 508 9.28 20.18 -32.97
C ILE A 508 8.73 19.17 -31.95
N VAL A 509 7.44 18.86 -32.02
CA VAL A 509 6.80 17.84 -31.16
C VAL A 509 7.33 16.44 -31.46
N LEU A 510 7.62 16.10 -32.72
CA LEU A 510 8.23 14.81 -33.09
C LEU A 510 9.68 14.70 -32.61
N ASP A 511 10.51 15.72 -32.82
CA ASP A 511 11.90 15.72 -32.32
C ASP A 511 11.95 15.72 -30.77
N HIS A 512 11.00 16.40 -30.13
CA HIS A 512 10.84 16.32 -28.67
C HIS A 512 10.38 14.93 -28.22
N LYS A 513 9.46 14.28 -28.95
CA LYS A 513 9.06 12.89 -28.67
C LYS A 513 10.23 11.93 -28.84
N ASP A 514 11.03 12.06 -29.89
CA ASP A 514 12.19 11.18 -30.13
C ASP A 514 13.29 11.36 -29.07
N THR A 515 13.51 12.59 -28.61
CA THR A 515 14.45 12.87 -27.51
C THR A 515 13.93 12.33 -26.18
N VAL A 516 12.64 12.47 -25.88
CA VAL A 516 12.00 11.88 -24.71
C VAL A 516 12.02 10.35 -24.76
N ILE A 517 11.74 9.74 -25.91
CA ILE A 517 11.80 8.29 -26.11
C ILE A 517 13.22 7.78 -25.85
N ARG A 518 14.26 8.43 -26.39
CA ARG A 518 15.66 8.05 -26.10
C ARG A 518 16.00 8.17 -24.62
N ASN A 519 15.56 9.25 -23.96
CA ASN A 519 15.77 9.42 -22.51
C ASN A 519 15.06 8.32 -21.71
N LEU A 520 13.83 7.95 -22.09
CA LEU A 520 13.06 6.88 -21.47
C LEU A 520 13.68 5.49 -21.73
N GLU A 521 14.26 5.26 -22.91
CA GLU A 521 14.97 4.02 -23.23
C GLU A 521 16.25 3.89 -22.39
N ASP A 522 17.01 4.97 -22.24
CA ASP A 522 18.20 5.03 -21.38
C ASP A 522 17.83 4.86 -19.89
N GLU A 523 16.74 5.48 -19.45
CA GLU A 523 16.21 5.31 -18.08
C GLU A 523 15.76 3.86 -17.84
N ASN A 524 15.04 3.24 -18.79
CA ASN A 524 14.65 1.83 -18.71
C ASN A 524 15.86 0.89 -18.71
N ARG A 525 16.94 1.20 -19.44
CA ARG A 525 18.19 0.43 -19.37
C ARG A 525 18.85 0.56 -17.99
N LEU A 526 18.90 1.76 -17.43
CA LEU A 526 19.42 1.98 -16.08
C LEU A 526 18.60 1.23 -15.02
N LEU A 527 17.27 1.28 -15.11
CA LEU A 527 16.37 0.54 -14.22
C LEU A 527 16.59 -0.97 -14.31
N ARG A 528 16.83 -1.53 -15.50
CA ARG A 528 17.18 -2.95 -15.69
C ARG A 528 18.50 -3.31 -15.00
N THR A 529 19.50 -2.44 -15.06
CA THR A 529 20.79 -2.64 -14.37
C THR A 529 20.61 -2.59 -12.86
N LEU A 530 19.86 -1.62 -12.34
CA LEU A 530 19.55 -1.54 -10.90
C LEU A 530 18.74 -2.75 -10.41
N ALA A 531 17.77 -3.20 -11.20
CA ALA A 531 17.02 -4.42 -10.92
C ALA A 531 17.95 -5.64 -10.88
N THR A 532 18.89 -5.77 -11.81
CA THR A 532 19.91 -6.84 -11.80
C THR A 532 20.73 -6.79 -10.52
N THR A 533 21.21 -5.61 -10.11
CA THR A 533 21.94 -5.41 -8.85
C THR A 533 21.10 -5.87 -7.65
N GLY A 534 19.81 -5.53 -7.61
CA GLY A 534 18.89 -5.98 -6.56
C GLY A 534 18.68 -7.50 -6.54
N ILE A 535 18.53 -8.13 -7.71
CA ILE A 535 18.36 -9.58 -7.87
C ILE A 535 19.60 -10.33 -7.39
N VAL A 536 20.77 -9.91 -7.88
CA VAL A 536 22.06 -10.48 -7.48
C VAL A 536 22.25 -10.30 -5.98
N THR A 537 22.01 -9.10 -5.42
CA THR A 537 22.13 -8.86 -3.98
C THR A 537 21.22 -9.78 -3.17
N ASN A 538 19.93 -9.87 -3.50
CA ASN A 538 18.97 -10.74 -2.81
C ASN A 538 19.37 -12.21 -2.84
N THR A 539 20.04 -12.68 -3.90
CA THR A 539 20.51 -14.05 -4.00
C THR A 539 21.55 -14.37 -2.92
N TYR A 540 22.34 -13.39 -2.48
CA TYR A 540 23.43 -13.59 -1.53
C TYR A 540 23.22 -12.92 -0.16
N VAL A 541 22.01 -12.46 0.14
CA VAL A 541 21.70 -11.79 1.43
C VAL A 541 21.93 -12.74 2.60
N HIS A 542 21.60 -14.02 2.44
CA HIS A 542 21.81 -15.04 3.46
C HIS A 542 23.31 -15.24 3.75
N GLU A 543 24.14 -15.24 2.71
CA GLU A 543 25.59 -15.38 2.76
C GLU A 543 26.23 -14.17 3.42
N ILE A 544 25.76 -12.96 3.09
CA ILE A 544 26.18 -11.72 3.75
C ILE A 544 25.85 -11.77 5.24
N LYS A 545 24.63 -12.21 5.60
CA LYS A 545 24.19 -12.33 7.00
C LYS A 545 25.06 -13.35 7.75
N ASP A 546 25.36 -14.48 7.13
CA ASP A 546 26.20 -15.53 7.70
C ASP A 546 27.65 -15.08 7.88
N ILE A 547 28.23 -14.39 6.89
CA ILE A 547 29.57 -13.81 7.01
C ILE A 547 29.59 -12.76 8.13
N THR A 548 28.55 -11.91 8.21
CA THR A 548 28.43 -10.88 9.25
C THR A 548 28.35 -11.49 10.64
N HIS A 549 27.51 -12.51 10.83
CA HIS A 549 27.43 -13.25 12.09
C HIS A 549 28.76 -13.91 12.47
N LYS A 550 29.43 -14.57 11.51
CA LYS A 550 30.75 -15.20 11.74
C LYS A 550 31.80 -14.15 12.10
N LEU A 551 31.79 -13.00 11.42
CA LEU A 551 32.68 -11.87 11.69
C LEU A 551 32.45 -11.30 13.09
N SER A 552 31.21 -10.98 13.45
CA SER A 552 30.85 -10.48 14.79
C SER A 552 31.29 -11.46 15.87
N ARG A 553 31.04 -12.76 15.69
CA ARG A 553 31.47 -13.79 16.64
C ARG A 553 33.00 -13.81 16.79
N LYS A 554 33.76 -13.74 15.69
CA LYS A 554 35.24 -13.71 15.76
C LYS A 554 35.77 -12.46 16.44
N ILE A 555 35.12 -11.31 16.25
CA ILE A 555 35.48 -10.06 16.94
C ILE A 555 35.20 -10.19 18.45
N VAL A 556 34.06 -10.77 18.85
CA VAL A 556 33.74 -11.03 20.26
C VAL A 556 34.73 -12.01 20.87
N MET A 557 35.04 -13.12 20.20
CA MET A 557 36.04 -14.09 20.66
C MET A 557 37.44 -13.46 20.77
N ALA A 558 37.82 -12.57 19.86
CA ALA A 558 39.07 -11.83 19.95
C ALA A 558 39.09 -10.91 21.18
N LYS A 559 37.98 -10.22 21.45
CA LYS A 559 37.83 -9.34 22.61
C LYS A 559 37.90 -10.12 23.92
N GLU A 560 37.17 -11.23 24.03
CA GLU A 560 37.18 -12.11 25.21
C GLU A 560 38.58 -12.69 25.47
N ALA A 561 39.26 -13.17 24.43
CA ALA A 561 40.62 -13.69 24.56
C ALA A 561 41.60 -12.62 25.06
N LEU A 562 41.44 -11.36 24.65
CA LEU A 562 42.32 -10.24 25.04
C LEU A 562 41.98 -9.65 26.42
N GLU A 563 40.69 -9.51 26.76
CA GLU A 563 40.24 -8.85 28.00
C GLU A 563 40.06 -9.81 29.18
N LEU A 564 39.57 -11.04 28.94
CA LEU A 564 39.25 -12.00 29.99
C LEU A 564 40.39 -13.00 30.18
N ASP A 565 40.87 -13.60 29.09
CA ASP A 565 41.85 -14.69 29.16
C ASP A 565 43.30 -14.19 29.10
N SER A 566 43.52 -12.91 28.77
CA SER A 566 44.84 -12.30 28.52
C SER A 566 45.70 -13.08 27.51
N ASP A 567 45.08 -13.84 26.60
CA ASP A 567 45.73 -14.63 25.55
C ASP A 567 45.86 -13.82 24.26
N LEU A 568 47.03 -13.17 24.12
CA LEU A 568 47.39 -12.39 22.95
C LEU A 568 47.46 -13.24 21.66
N GLN A 569 47.88 -14.51 21.74
CA GLN A 569 48.01 -15.35 20.54
C GLN A 569 46.64 -15.78 20.01
N ALA A 570 45.73 -16.18 20.89
CA ALA A 570 44.34 -16.48 20.52
C ALA A 570 43.64 -15.22 19.98
N GLY A 571 43.83 -14.07 20.63
CA GLY A 571 43.31 -12.79 20.16
C GLY A 571 43.77 -12.43 18.75
N LEU A 572 45.08 -12.48 18.48
CA LEU A 572 45.64 -12.20 17.15
C LEU A 572 45.15 -13.19 16.07
N LYS A 573 45.01 -14.48 16.43
CA LYS A 573 44.43 -15.48 15.53
C LYS A 573 42.99 -15.14 15.14
N TYR A 574 42.14 -14.80 16.10
CA TYR A 574 40.74 -14.44 15.83
C TYR A 574 40.61 -13.14 15.03
N VAL A 575 41.48 -12.15 15.26
CA VAL A 575 41.55 -10.93 14.44
C VAL A 575 41.96 -11.25 13.00
N THR A 576 42.93 -12.15 12.80
CA THR A 576 43.36 -12.56 11.46
C THR A 576 42.24 -13.27 10.70
N GLU A 577 41.53 -14.18 11.36
CA GLU A 577 40.35 -14.85 10.80
C GLU A 577 39.22 -13.86 10.49
N ALA A 578 38.98 -12.87 11.36
CA ALA A 578 38.02 -11.79 11.11
C ALA A 578 38.42 -10.94 9.89
N ASN A 579 39.71 -10.66 9.70
CA ASN A 579 40.17 -9.91 8.53
C ASN A 579 39.94 -10.68 7.22
N VAL A 580 40.12 -12.01 7.21
CA VAL A 580 39.78 -12.85 6.04
C VAL A 580 38.28 -12.77 5.72
N MET A 581 37.41 -12.81 6.75
CA MET A 581 35.96 -12.66 6.56
C MET A 581 35.59 -11.26 6.03
N ARG A 582 36.24 -10.20 6.53
CA ARG A 582 36.08 -8.82 6.06
C ARG A 582 36.47 -8.67 4.58
N GLU A 583 37.58 -9.29 4.17
CA GLU A 583 38.01 -9.28 2.77
C GLU A 583 37.01 -10.00 1.87
N SER A 584 36.50 -11.16 2.29
CA SER A 584 35.43 -11.85 1.57
C SER A 584 34.17 -10.99 1.42
N LEU A 585 33.74 -10.30 2.48
CA LEU A 585 32.60 -9.39 2.43
C LEU A 585 32.82 -8.23 1.44
N ASN A 586 34.03 -7.67 1.40
CA ASN A 586 34.37 -6.61 0.45
C ASN A 586 34.36 -7.09 -1.01
N SER A 587 34.76 -8.34 -1.28
CA SER A 587 34.67 -8.92 -2.63
C SER A 587 33.23 -9.01 -3.11
N TRP A 588 32.29 -9.40 -2.23
CA TRP A 588 30.84 -9.38 -2.54
C TRP A 588 30.35 -7.97 -2.92
N PHE A 589 30.73 -6.94 -2.15
CA PHE A 589 30.34 -5.56 -2.48
C PHE A 589 30.94 -5.06 -3.81
N LYS A 590 32.15 -5.48 -4.16
CA LYS A 590 32.77 -5.11 -5.44
C LYS A 590 31.99 -5.62 -6.64
N VAL A 591 31.39 -6.82 -6.57
CA VAL A 591 30.51 -7.36 -7.62
C VAL A 591 29.29 -6.46 -7.81
N THR A 592 28.65 -6.07 -6.71
CA THR A 592 27.40 -5.30 -6.71
C THR A 592 27.60 -3.84 -7.14
N ILE A 593 28.67 -3.19 -6.68
CA ILE A 593 28.95 -1.78 -6.96
C ILE A 593 29.65 -1.60 -8.31
N GLY A 594 30.52 -2.55 -8.68
CA GLY A 594 31.31 -2.51 -9.91
C GLY A 594 30.49 -2.52 -11.21
N SER A 595 29.26 -3.03 -11.17
CA SER A 595 28.32 -3.07 -12.31
C SER A 595 27.64 -1.72 -12.60
N VAL A 596 27.69 -0.75 -11.67
CA VAL A 596 26.93 0.52 -11.75
C VAL A 596 27.82 1.76 -12.03
N THR A 597 29.14 1.56 -12.17
CA THR A 597 30.11 2.65 -12.40
C THR A 597 29.82 3.48 -13.67
N ARG A 598 30.05 4.81 -13.60
CA ARG A 598 29.69 5.78 -14.66
C ARG A 598 30.31 5.47 -16.04
N ASP A 599 31.56 5.02 -16.09
CA ASP A 599 32.29 4.78 -17.35
C ASP A 599 31.80 3.57 -18.16
N LYS A 600 30.95 2.74 -17.55
CA LYS A 600 30.32 1.59 -18.20
C LYS A 600 28.97 1.95 -18.82
N ARG A 601 28.42 3.14 -18.53
CA ARG A 601 27.09 3.59 -18.98
C ARG A 601 27.06 4.11 -20.42
N THR A 602 28.21 4.31 -21.04
CA THR A 602 28.32 4.82 -22.41
C THR A 602 28.60 3.70 -23.40
N MET A 603 27.98 3.77 -24.57
CA MET A 603 28.20 2.80 -25.64
C MET A 603 29.59 3.00 -26.24
N LYS A 604 30.43 1.97 -26.21
CA LYS A 604 31.80 2.02 -26.74
C LYS A 604 32.21 0.70 -27.38
N LYS A 605 33.20 0.75 -28.28
CA LYS A 605 33.86 -0.47 -28.76
C LYS A 605 34.58 -1.11 -27.58
N THR A 606 34.14 -2.30 -27.20
CA THR A 606 34.57 -3.00 -26.01
C THR A 606 35.12 -4.36 -26.40
N ASP A 607 36.27 -4.71 -25.83
CA ASP A 607 36.80 -6.07 -25.89
C ASP A 607 35.98 -6.96 -24.96
N LEU A 608 35.18 -7.85 -25.55
CA LEU A 608 34.32 -8.75 -24.79
C LEU A 608 35.13 -9.79 -24.01
N ASN A 609 36.27 -10.25 -24.54
CA ASN A 609 37.10 -11.23 -23.86
C ASN A 609 37.64 -10.64 -22.56
N LEU A 610 38.16 -9.41 -22.62
CA LEU A 610 38.66 -8.69 -21.46
C LEU A 610 37.56 -8.41 -20.44
N LEU A 611 36.39 -7.92 -20.91
CA LEU A 611 35.26 -7.58 -20.04
C LEU A 611 34.71 -8.81 -19.29
N ILE A 612 34.52 -9.92 -20.01
CA ILE A 612 33.99 -11.15 -19.44
C ILE A 612 35.02 -11.80 -18.52
N SER A 613 36.30 -11.80 -18.90
CA SER A 613 37.40 -12.28 -18.04
C SER A 613 37.45 -11.55 -16.71
N GLN A 614 37.30 -10.21 -16.72
CA GLN A 614 37.25 -9.41 -15.50
C GLN A 614 36.04 -9.74 -14.63
N THR A 615 34.87 -9.90 -15.25
CA THR A 615 33.63 -10.28 -14.57
C THR A 615 33.76 -11.66 -13.93
N VAL A 616 34.24 -12.64 -14.69
CA VAL A 616 34.48 -14.02 -14.24
C VAL A 616 35.50 -14.06 -13.11
N LYS A 617 36.60 -13.29 -13.20
CA LYS A 617 37.60 -13.22 -12.13
C LYS A 617 36.99 -12.74 -10.82
N LEU A 618 36.16 -11.69 -10.87
CA LEU A 618 35.51 -11.13 -9.69
C LEU A 618 34.51 -12.13 -9.07
N TRP A 619 33.75 -12.84 -9.90
CA TRP A 619 32.89 -13.93 -9.46
C TRP A 619 33.69 -15.10 -8.88
N LYS A 620 34.81 -15.48 -9.48
CA LYS A 620 35.68 -16.56 -8.99
C LYS A 620 36.26 -16.27 -7.61
N GLU A 621 36.69 -15.03 -7.36
CA GLU A 621 37.14 -14.59 -6.03
C GLU A 621 36.02 -14.68 -4.99
N THR A 622 34.80 -14.31 -5.40
CA THR A 622 33.62 -14.30 -4.55
C THR A 622 33.10 -15.71 -4.21
N LEU A 623 33.11 -16.61 -5.20
CA LEU A 623 32.60 -17.98 -5.08
C LEU A 623 33.60 -18.98 -4.48
N LYS A 624 34.85 -18.56 -4.23
CA LYS A 624 35.91 -19.41 -3.67
C LYS A 624 35.52 -20.10 -2.35
N ASN A 625 34.67 -19.46 -1.55
CA ASN A 625 34.22 -19.98 -0.26
C ASN A 625 33.05 -20.99 -0.37
N VAL A 626 32.47 -21.16 -1.56
CA VAL A 626 31.28 -22.00 -1.81
C VAL A 626 31.63 -23.26 -2.65
N SER A 627 32.92 -23.47 -2.96
CA SER A 627 33.41 -24.64 -3.73
C SER A 627 32.75 -24.81 -5.11
N ILE A 628 32.53 -23.70 -5.83
CA ILE A 628 32.01 -23.69 -7.20
C ILE A 628 33.17 -23.41 -8.16
N ASP A 629 33.39 -24.28 -9.14
CA ASP A 629 34.37 -24.04 -10.19
C ASP A 629 33.77 -23.24 -11.34
N LEU A 630 34.46 -22.20 -11.78
CA LEU A 630 34.02 -21.29 -12.83
C LEU A 630 35.10 -21.23 -13.91
N GLU A 631 34.77 -21.80 -15.07
CA GLU A 631 35.63 -21.86 -16.25
C GLU A 631 35.16 -20.89 -17.33
N PHE A 632 36.11 -20.16 -17.91
CA PHE A 632 35.86 -19.25 -19.03
C PHE A 632 36.86 -19.51 -20.16
N GLN A 633 36.34 -19.63 -21.38
CA GLN A 633 37.11 -19.73 -22.62
C GLN A 633 36.56 -18.70 -23.61
N GLY A 634 37.40 -17.76 -24.05
CA GLY A 634 37.00 -16.68 -24.95
C GLY A 634 37.95 -16.52 -26.12
N SER A 635 37.41 -16.00 -27.23
CA SER A 635 38.18 -15.47 -28.36
C SER A 635 38.27 -13.95 -28.25
N GLU A 636 39.27 -13.30 -28.85
CA GLU A 636 39.33 -11.84 -28.93
C GLU A 636 38.21 -11.30 -29.84
N ILE A 637 37.28 -10.52 -29.26
CA ILE A 637 36.08 -10.02 -29.96
C ILE A 637 35.85 -8.57 -29.59
N GLN A 638 35.69 -7.72 -30.61
CA GLN A 638 35.31 -6.32 -30.46
C GLN A 638 33.83 -6.13 -30.77
N LEU A 639 33.06 -5.62 -29.81
CA LEU A 639 31.65 -5.30 -29.98
C LEU A 639 31.37 -3.86 -29.55
N LYS A 640 30.58 -3.12 -30.33
CA LYS A 640 30.04 -1.82 -29.90
C LYS A 640 28.83 -2.08 -29.00
N CYS A 641 29.04 -1.99 -27.69
CA CYS A 641 28.01 -2.26 -26.70
C CYS A 641 28.13 -1.34 -25.50
N PHE A 642 27.13 -1.38 -24.63
CA PHE A 642 27.25 -0.89 -23.27
C PHE A 642 27.90 -2.00 -22.42
N PRO A 643 29.06 -1.78 -21.78
CA PRO A 643 29.69 -2.81 -20.95
C PRO A 643 28.77 -3.40 -19.88
N TYR A 644 27.91 -2.59 -19.25
CA TYR A 644 27.00 -3.10 -18.21
C TYR A 644 25.95 -4.10 -18.73
N ASP A 645 25.52 -3.99 -19.99
CA ASP A 645 24.55 -4.91 -20.59
C ASP A 645 25.12 -6.33 -20.63
N ILE A 646 26.38 -6.44 -21.05
CA ILE A 646 27.09 -7.70 -21.14
C ILE A 646 27.36 -8.27 -19.74
N GLU A 647 27.84 -7.45 -18.80
CA GLU A 647 28.06 -7.87 -17.40
C GLU A 647 26.76 -8.36 -16.73
N SER A 648 25.63 -7.70 -17.04
CA SER A 648 24.31 -8.05 -16.53
C SER A 648 23.87 -9.45 -16.98
N ILE A 649 24.16 -9.82 -18.23
CA ILE A 649 23.86 -11.17 -18.74
C ILE A 649 24.55 -12.23 -17.88
N PHE A 650 25.87 -12.10 -17.70
CA PHE A 650 26.64 -13.07 -16.94
C PHE A 650 26.29 -13.08 -15.45
N SER A 651 26.08 -11.91 -14.85
CA SER A 651 25.73 -11.81 -13.43
C SER A 651 24.38 -12.46 -13.12
N ASN A 652 23.37 -12.28 -13.97
CA ASN A 652 22.07 -12.95 -13.82
C ASN A 652 22.18 -14.46 -14.03
N LEU A 653 22.97 -14.92 -15.01
CA LEU A 653 23.18 -16.36 -15.25
C LEU A 653 23.90 -17.03 -14.06
N ILE A 654 25.02 -16.45 -13.62
CA ILE A 654 25.79 -16.98 -12.48
C ILE A 654 24.94 -16.99 -11.21
N ALA A 655 24.17 -15.92 -10.92
CA ALA A 655 23.27 -15.89 -9.77
C ALA A 655 22.19 -16.98 -9.81
N ASN A 656 21.65 -17.26 -10.99
CA ASN A 656 20.70 -18.36 -11.15
C ASN A 656 21.33 -19.73 -10.84
N SER A 657 22.57 -19.94 -11.29
CA SER A 657 23.29 -21.20 -11.04
C SER A 657 23.70 -21.38 -9.59
N VAL A 658 24.17 -20.33 -8.90
CA VAL A 658 24.54 -20.45 -7.48
C VAL A 658 23.35 -20.87 -6.63
N SER A 659 22.20 -20.21 -6.81
CA SER A 659 21.00 -20.58 -6.08
C SER A 659 20.45 -21.96 -6.48
N SER A 660 20.68 -22.41 -7.73
CA SER A 660 20.40 -23.79 -8.14
C SER A 660 21.24 -24.80 -7.33
N PHE A 661 22.50 -24.46 -7.04
CA PHE A 661 23.41 -25.29 -6.24
C PHE A 661 23.15 -25.29 -4.73
N GLU A 662 22.43 -24.29 -4.21
CA GLU A 662 21.95 -24.28 -2.81
C GLU A 662 20.75 -25.22 -2.65
N SER A 663 19.88 -25.26 -3.66
CA SER A 663 18.65 -26.06 -3.64
C SER A 663 18.89 -27.55 -3.96
N TYR A 664 20.08 -27.91 -4.43
CA TYR A 664 20.42 -29.26 -4.88
C TYR A 664 21.83 -29.65 -4.43
N PHE A 665 21.94 -30.73 -3.66
CA PHE A 665 23.23 -31.25 -3.21
C PHE A 665 23.94 -31.97 -4.37
N SER A 666 25.06 -31.40 -4.80
CA SER A 666 25.95 -31.99 -5.81
C SER A 666 27.39 -31.83 -5.35
N ASP A 667 28.16 -32.91 -5.44
CA ASP A 667 29.59 -32.92 -5.09
C ASP A 667 30.46 -32.17 -6.11
N ASN A 668 29.95 -31.95 -7.34
CA ASN A 668 30.64 -31.24 -8.42
C ASN A 668 29.82 -30.04 -8.92
N LYS A 669 30.07 -28.86 -8.34
CA LYS A 669 29.44 -27.59 -8.74
C LYS A 669 30.34 -26.85 -9.73
N SER A 670 29.96 -26.80 -11.00
CA SER A 670 30.74 -26.18 -12.06
C SER A 670 29.88 -25.32 -12.98
N ILE A 671 30.40 -24.17 -13.38
CA ILE A 671 29.84 -23.28 -14.39
C ILE A 671 30.88 -23.11 -15.49
N LYS A 672 30.44 -23.24 -16.75
CA LYS A 672 31.30 -23.10 -17.93
C LYS A 672 30.73 -22.07 -18.89
N ILE A 673 31.59 -21.15 -19.31
CA ILE A 673 31.26 -20.06 -20.24
C ILE A 673 32.23 -20.14 -21.42
N VAL A 674 31.70 -20.32 -22.63
CA VAL A 674 32.48 -20.36 -23.87
C VAL A 674 31.98 -19.27 -24.82
N VAL A 675 32.89 -18.41 -25.26
CA VAL A 675 32.58 -17.33 -26.20
C VAL A 675 33.35 -17.57 -27.50
N SER A 676 32.61 -17.67 -28.59
CA SER A 676 33.14 -17.96 -29.92
C SER A 676 32.76 -16.85 -30.90
N ASP A 677 33.72 -16.51 -31.75
CA ASP A 677 33.55 -15.50 -32.79
C ASP A 677 33.21 -16.14 -34.14
N LEU A 678 32.09 -15.73 -34.75
CA LEU A 678 31.75 -16.06 -36.13
C LEU A 678 31.69 -14.77 -36.96
N GLU A 679 31.76 -14.87 -38.28
CA GLU A 679 31.89 -13.69 -39.18
C GLU A 679 30.80 -12.62 -38.94
N LYS A 680 29.55 -13.02 -38.67
CA LYS A 680 28.40 -12.11 -38.50
C LYS A 680 27.75 -12.14 -37.11
N GLU A 681 28.10 -13.11 -36.29
CA GLU A 681 27.47 -13.33 -34.98
C GLU A 681 28.50 -13.73 -33.92
N ILE A 682 28.21 -13.37 -32.68
CA ILE A 682 28.98 -13.78 -31.50
C ILE A 682 28.13 -14.82 -30.78
N ILE A 683 28.69 -16.00 -30.52
CA ILE A 683 28.01 -17.08 -29.82
C ILE A 683 28.58 -17.20 -28.42
N ILE A 684 27.69 -17.10 -27.42
CA ILE A 684 28.00 -17.32 -26.01
C ILE A 684 27.27 -18.59 -25.57
N LYS A 685 28.03 -19.63 -25.24
CA LYS A 685 27.51 -20.87 -24.66
C LYS A 685 27.73 -20.86 -23.15
N TYR A 686 26.64 -21.03 -22.42
CA TYR A 686 26.62 -21.12 -20.97
C TYR A 686 26.13 -22.50 -20.55
N SER A 687 26.80 -23.13 -19.60
CA SER A 687 26.32 -24.37 -18.98
C SER A 687 26.66 -24.45 -17.49
N ASP A 688 25.77 -25.01 -16.69
CA ASP A 688 26.03 -25.36 -15.28
C ASP A 688 25.72 -26.82 -14.96
N SER A 689 26.23 -27.31 -13.83
CA SER A 689 25.97 -28.66 -13.30
C SER A 689 24.81 -28.71 -12.29
N GLY A 690 23.91 -27.72 -12.30
CA GLY A 690 22.83 -27.58 -11.33
C GLY A 690 21.68 -28.56 -11.55
N ARG A 691 20.54 -28.31 -10.90
CA ARG A 691 19.35 -29.18 -10.99
C ARG A 691 18.71 -29.22 -12.39
N GLY A 692 19.05 -28.28 -13.27
CA GLY A 692 18.41 -28.08 -14.57
C GLY A 692 17.02 -27.45 -14.50
N LEU A 693 16.29 -27.43 -15.62
CA LEU A 693 14.92 -26.90 -15.68
C LEU A 693 13.90 -27.88 -15.08
N SER A 694 12.95 -27.35 -14.33
CA SER A 694 11.82 -28.13 -13.81
C SER A 694 10.94 -28.70 -14.92
N LEU A 695 10.20 -29.78 -14.60
CA LEU A 695 9.30 -30.47 -15.53
C LEU A 695 8.29 -29.52 -16.20
N ALA A 696 7.84 -28.48 -15.50
CA ALA A 696 6.92 -27.47 -16.01
C ALA A 696 7.46 -26.69 -17.22
N TYR A 697 8.79 -26.58 -17.35
CA TYR A 697 9.44 -25.82 -18.43
C TYR A 697 10.08 -26.71 -19.49
N LYS A 698 10.17 -28.03 -19.29
CA LYS A 698 10.81 -28.93 -20.25
C LYS A 698 10.15 -28.94 -21.62
N ASN A 699 8.81 -28.83 -21.67
CA ASN A 699 8.05 -28.80 -22.92
C ASN A 699 8.11 -27.44 -23.63
N ASN A 700 8.36 -26.36 -22.90
CA ASN A 700 8.56 -25.03 -23.48
C ASN A 700 9.58 -24.23 -22.66
N PRO A 701 10.90 -24.44 -22.89
CA PRO A 701 11.95 -23.76 -22.13
C PRO A 701 11.94 -22.24 -22.28
N ARG A 702 11.35 -21.71 -23.36
CA ARG A 702 11.26 -20.26 -23.58
C ARG A 702 10.38 -19.55 -22.57
N LYS A 703 9.49 -20.26 -21.87
CA LYS A 703 8.62 -19.67 -20.85
C LYS A 703 9.42 -18.98 -19.73
N ILE A 704 10.62 -19.46 -19.41
CA ILE A 704 11.49 -18.83 -18.40
C ILE A 704 11.97 -17.42 -18.79
N LEU A 705 11.83 -17.03 -20.06
CA LEU A 705 12.19 -15.70 -20.56
C LEU A 705 11.06 -14.69 -20.37
N GLU A 706 9.87 -15.13 -19.92
CA GLU A 706 8.73 -14.27 -19.61
C GLU A 706 8.93 -13.55 -18.26
N PRO A 707 8.41 -12.32 -18.11
CA PRO A 707 8.57 -11.57 -16.87
C PRO A 707 7.83 -12.24 -15.71
N MET A 708 8.46 -12.27 -14.53
CA MET A 708 7.91 -12.84 -13.28
C MET A 708 7.74 -14.37 -13.29
N GLU A 709 8.23 -15.07 -14.30
CA GLU A 709 8.19 -16.54 -14.33
C GLU A 709 9.30 -17.12 -13.44
N SER A 710 8.94 -18.01 -12.51
CA SER A 710 9.88 -18.69 -11.61
C SER A 710 9.29 -20.02 -11.12
N ASP A 711 10.10 -21.06 -11.07
CA ASP A 711 9.76 -22.35 -10.45
C ASP A 711 10.23 -22.48 -9.00
N ARG A 712 10.91 -21.46 -8.45
CA ARG A 712 11.33 -21.48 -7.06
C ARG A 712 10.12 -21.33 -6.15
N ARG A 713 10.05 -22.12 -5.10
CA ARG A 713 8.97 -22.10 -4.11
C ARG A 713 9.55 -22.09 -2.70
N ASN A 714 8.93 -21.35 -1.77
CA ASN A 714 9.27 -21.45 -0.34
C ASN A 714 8.69 -22.74 0.26
N GLU A 715 9.02 -23.01 1.52
CA GLU A 715 8.45 -24.15 2.28
C GLU A 715 6.91 -24.11 2.36
N MET A 716 6.31 -22.94 2.11
CA MET A 716 4.86 -22.70 2.08
C MET A 716 4.24 -22.80 0.66
N GLY A 717 5.03 -23.08 -0.37
CA GLY A 717 4.56 -23.24 -1.75
C GLY A 717 4.35 -21.94 -2.55
N GLU A 718 4.85 -20.80 -2.06
CA GLU A 718 4.81 -19.49 -2.74
C GLU A 718 6.04 -19.28 -3.63
N THR A 719 5.89 -18.58 -4.75
CA THR A 719 6.99 -18.24 -5.67
C THR A 719 8.07 -17.40 -4.97
N ILE A 720 9.27 -17.95 -4.74
CA ILE A 720 10.44 -17.17 -4.29
C ILE A 720 11.19 -16.60 -5.51
N GLY A 721 11.69 -15.38 -5.38
CA GLY A 721 12.53 -14.74 -6.40
C GLY A 721 11.70 -13.90 -7.37
N THR A 722 12.36 -12.93 -7.98
CA THR A 722 11.67 -11.91 -8.79
C THR A 722 11.17 -12.43 -10.13
N GLY A 723 11.70 -13.55 -10.65
CA GLY A 723 11.43 -14.04 -11.99
C GLY A 723 11.87 -13.08 -13.10
N MET A 724 12.72 -12.11 -12.80
CA MET A 724 13.11 -11.05 -13.74
C MET A 724 14.46 -11.29 -14.42
N GLY A 725 15.36 -12.10 -13.84
CA GLY A 725 16.74 -12.24 -14.35
C GLY A 725 16.80 -12.73 -15.80
N MET A 726 16.08 -13.80 -16.13
CA MET A 726 16.03 -14.35 -17.49
C MET A 726 15.31 -13.44 -18.49
N TRP A 727 14.28 -12.72 -18.04
CA TRP A 727 13.60 -11.69 -18.85
C TRP A 727 14.53 -10.51 -19.17
N ILE A 728 15.33 -10.04 -18.19
CA ILE A 728 16.33 -8.99 -18.41
C ILE A 728 17.35 -9.45 -19.47
N ILE A 729 17.86 -10.68 -19.36
CA ILE A 729 18.77 -11.26 -20.35
C ILE A 729 18.12 -11.24 -21.74
N ASN A 730 16.88 -11.73 -21.86
CA ASN A 730 16.15 -11.76 -23.12
C ASN A 730 15.99 -10.37 -23.75
N ARG A 731 15.61 -9.37 -22.95
CA ARG A 731 15.44 -7.99 -23.43
C ARG A 731 16.78 -7.37 -23.84
N THR A 732 17.84 -7.57 -23.05
CA THR A 732 19.18 -7.09 -23.40
C THR A 732 19.67 -7.74 -24.69
N VAL A 733 19.52 -9.06 -24.86
CA VAL A 733 19.90 -9.74 -26.10
C VAL A 733 19.09 -9.22 -27.30
N ALA A 734 17.80 -8.96 -27.14
CA ALA A 734 16.96 -8.37 -28.17
C ALA A 734 17.40 -6.95 -28.58
N ASP A 735 17.90 -6.13 -27.64
CA ASP A 735 18.44 -4.79 -27.93
C ASP A 735 19.67 -4.85 -28.87
N TYR A 736 20.37 -5.99 -28.93
CA TYR A 736 21.47 -6.28 -29.86
C TYR A 736 21.03 -7.13 -31.07
N ASN A 737 19.73 -7.18 -31.37
CA ASN A 737 19.13 -8.01 -32.41
C ASN A 737 19.49 -9.51 -32.29
N GLY A 738 19.81 -9.96 -31.08
CA GLY A 738 20.24 -11.32 -30.80
C GLY A 738 19.09 -12.30 -30.57
N SER A 739 19.43 -13.54 -30.25
CA SER A 739 18.46 -14.56 -29.84
C SER A 739 19.04 -15.50 -28.79
N ILE A 740 18.15 -16.14 -28.02
CA ILE A 740 18.52 -17.13 -26.99
C ILE A 740 17.91 -18.48 -27.37
N ASP A 741 18.75 -19.50 -27.44
CA ASP A 741 18.37 -20.90 -27.59
C ASP A 741 18.56 -21.66 -26.28
N LEU A 742 17.49 -22.34 -25.86
CA LEU A 742 17.38 -23.12 -24.62
C LEU A 742 16.99 -24.58 -24.90
N SER A 743 17.00 -25.01 -26.16
CA SER A 743 16.49 -26.33 -26.59
C SER A 743 17.22 -27.52 -25.95
N ASP A 744 18.49 -27.37 -25.60
CA ASP A 744 19.26 -28.43 -24.94
C ASP A 744 18.74 -28.76 -23.53
N ASN A 745 18.05 -27.83 -22.85
CA ASN A 745 17.43 -28.12 -21.55
C ASN A 745 16.25 -29.11 -21.63
N SER A 746 15.65 -29.28 -22.80
CA SER A 746 14.63 -30.32 -23.01
C SER A 746 15.27 -31.71 -23.12
N LYS A 747 16.54 -31.79 -23.54
CA LYS A 747 17.27 -33.06 -23.76
C LYS A 747 17.94 -33.56 -22.48
N TYR A 748 18.55 -32.67 -21.70
CA TYR A 748 19.27 -33.04 -20.49
C TYR A 748 18.35 -33.07 -19.25
N THR A 749 18.62 -33.99 -18.33
CA THR A 749 17.89 -34.14 -17.06
C THR A 749 18.46 -33.31 -15.92
N SER A 750 19.73 -32.91 -16.02
CA SER A 750 20.46 -32.11 -15.06
C SER A 750 21.34 -31.09 -15.78
N GLY A 751 21.63 -29.98 -15.11
CA GLY A 751 22.35 -28.84 -15.65
C GLY A 751 21.46 -27.91 -16.48
N PHE A 752 21.79 -26.62 -16.47
CA PHE A 752 21.17 -25.62 -17.32
C PHE A 752 22.09 -25.26 -18.49
N TYR A 753 21.52 -25.07 -19.68
CA TYR A 753 22.24 -24.78 -20.92
C TYR A 753 21.61 -23.58 -21.64
N ALA A 754 22.41 -22.59 -22.02
CA ALA A 754 21.93 -21.47 -22.84
C ALA A 754 22.92 -21.15 -23.94
N THR A 755 22.43 -21.01 -25.17
CA THR A 755 23.20 -20.49 -26.30
C THR A 755 22.65 -19.12 -26.68
N ILE A 756 23.42 -18.08 -26.40
CA ILE A 756 23.07 -16.69 -26.70
C ILE A 756 23.81 -16.26 -27.96
N LYS A 757 23.08 -15.68 -28.92
CA LYS A 757 23.62 -15.12 -30.15
C LYS A 757 23.48 -13.61 -30.14
N LEU A 758 24.56 -12.88 -30.40
CA LEU A 758 24.57 -11.42 -30.57
C LEU A 758 25.00 -11.09 -32.00
N ILE A 759 24.33 -10.15 -32.65
CA ILE A 759 24.67 -9.75 -34.03
C ILE A 759 25.73 -8.64 -34.00
N LYS A 760 26.80 -8.81 -34.78
CA LYS A 760 27.79 -7.75 -35.00
C LYS A 760 27.21 -6.75 -36.00
N LYS A 761 27.01 -5.50 -35.57
CA LYS A 761 26.67 -4.38 -36.45
C LYS A 761 27.91 -3.67 -36.96
#